data_AF-A0A8F1AC19-F1
#
_entry.id   AF-A0A8F1AC19-F1
#
_cell.length_a   1.000
_cell.length_b   1.000
_cell.length_c   1.000
_cell.angle_alpha   90.00
_cell.angle_beta   90.00
_cell.angle_gamma   90.00
#
_symmetry.space_group_name_H-M   'P 1'
#
loop_
_entity.id
_entity.type
_entity.pdbx_description
1 polymer ?
#
loop_
_entity_poly.entity_id
_entity_poly.type
_entity_poly.pdbx_seq_one_letter_code
_entity_poly.pdbx_strand_id
1 'polypeptide(L)'
;METSSGTLDVGKWDQSTSNLDEGYNIKYIIGSNTKDNSNRILTNIKADVKSLSEDKANKIANVKIRQIERVKRNEGKIIKGGYLSYINHSCYIGHFDELIDKKILINRLKDNLISQLEEGKIYSILLNMSYLKNGVNVGISPMKSMIITATVNLNLLGHNIINAIILKSQEYEVQGDSCNINIYWREWLRDDEYSKLVSPVNRDKIIEEVLIEEGNLTKNNNNKLDKILKFMAIEKLDNYINQFPSFDSITKLTPYDLNSDEGSKKLLKAINDIEKESQYKVKISVFKSDEGYSFGDSVPFIYLVFTEVDIYLSDCDNVKGVRRTVCFSTIDDWVDSISHWNTDKYPYLKFTDVQLDTDKDTQKFTRTLGAYKFHVDNGKVQYWEKYYSFPDMLMPSSDKKRDTKIGSLDLETYGKDGNGFGEHSVYAGGIALNDGYKQLYYLDLDNEWGIKSGAGLIQQMFIELFDYIAEKKKERNGYKLYAHNLGRFDSIFLISSLANAGFQLRANWRENDLLQLYVIDTDRKLNIKLLDSINLVPTSLDKLLKGVGSLIRKGMFPHKYVNRDTINYIGPKPGINYYLDESQINEQKIDEYNKIPELFNLKEQCLNYLETDVLGLLEAMNILSKHYHKEHKVNITNFSTLPALSLAIFGYWFYQDKKKTIKMIKGPLESFIRQAYFGGNSDIFVEGSNRFVKKGLHYDMNSQYPFAMKNQMPTGNPVFSNNTDLNYYSLGFVFAKITPPNKDTLANLFIPFRNTDGSVSCPRETFYEFISTVELRQGLEYGYKAEILCGVNFPEACEANELFGKFVDQLYEIKATSTDSVERMIAKLSLNSTYGKFGQKEKEYRIKIMKTDQVSEITDKYHYSYLSDISDGLSIIKYGPRLNEKYRQLYKEHSEFDDNKSTYTKERGIPSAVQISAMISSYARTSINPFKNIPGNIAIASNTDSLILEHPLPNDLIGRELGQWKLEHTFNNGIFVRPKLYCYEDSNTNELIRKAAGVNAAKLTSEDYAKLCKGENVHTQKEIFKVDWNKLKIEVVKVDTTLKGINPE
;
A
#
# COMPACT_ATOMS: atom_id res chain seq x y z
N MET A 1 -12.35 -38.64 58.78
CA MET A 1 -12.16 -37.76 59.94
C MET A 1 -12.48 -36.36 59.44
N GLU A 2 -13.78 -36.12 59.27
CA GLU A 2 -14.66 -35.54 60.30
C GLU A 2 -14.36 -34.04 60.42
N THR A 3 -15.03 -33.24 59.59
CA THR A 3 -16.39 -32.69 59.78
C THR A 3 -16.39 -31.50 60.72
N SER A 4 -16.80 -30.37 60.13
CA SER A 4 -17.97 -29.59 60.57
C SER A 4 -17.61 -28.58 61.65
N SER A 5 -18.23 -27.42 61.78
CA SER A 5 -19.51 -26.86 61.35
C SER A 5 -19.31 -25.34 61.51
N GLY A 6 -20.03 -24.41 60.91
CA GLY A 6 -21.43 -24.32 60.50
C GLY A 6 -21.69 -22.82 60.32
N THR A 7 -22.51 -22.45 59.33
CA THR A 7 -23.85 -21.83 59.55
C THR A 7 -23.77 -20.36 60.03
N LEU A 8 -24.43 -19.36 59.46
CA LEU A 8 -25.69 -19.22 58.70
C LEU A 8 -25.56 -17.87 57.93
N ASP A 9 -26.08 -17.71 56.70
CA ASP A 9 -27.50 -17.41 56.36
C ASP A 9 -27.89 -15.98 56.84
N VAL A 10 -28.64 -15.13 56.15
CA VAL A 10 -29.70 -15.29 55.15
C VAL A 10 -29.87 -13.91 54.49
N GLY A 11 -30.30 -13.83 53.22
CA GLY A 11 -30.81 -12.55 52.73
C GLY A 11 -31.33 -12.44 51.30
N LYS A 12 -32.12 -13.43 50.84
CA LYS A 12 -33.31 -13.32 49.93
C LYS A 12 -33.20 -12.59 48.58
N TRP A 13 -33.90 -12.98 47.51
CA TRP A 13 -34.64 -14.15 46.99
C TRP A 13 -35.25 -13.60 45.67
N ASP A 14 -35.04 -14.25 44.51
CA ASP A 14 -35.89 -15.30 43.91
C ASP A 14 -37.13 -14.71 43.18
N GLN A 15 -37.71 -15.22 42.08
CA GLN A 15 -37.84 -16.57 41.50
C GLN A 15 -38.53 -16.37 40.12
N SER A 16 -38.35 -17.16 39.05
CA SER A 16 -39.00 -18.48 38.82
C SER A 16 -38.68 -18.99 37.38
N THR A 17 -37.97 -20.13 37.21
CA THR A 17 -38.41 -21.53 36.88
C THR A 17 -38.88 -21.76 35.42
N SER A 18 -38.69 -22.90 34.70
CA SER A 18 -38.05 -24.23 34.85
C SER A 18 -38.41 -25.05 33.57
N ASN A 19 -37.56 -25.87 32.94
CA ASN A 19 -37.48 -27.36 32.96
C ASN A 19 -36.67 -27.76 31.69
N LEU A 20 -35.59 -28.56 31.68
CA LEU A 20 -35.33 -29.98 32.05
C LEU A 20 -36.01 -31.04 31.16
N ASP A 21 -35.17 -31.77 30.39
CA ASP A 21 -35.00 -33.24 30.29
C ASP A 21 -34.39 -33.57 28.90
N GLU A 22 -33.22 -34.19 28.68
CA GLU A 22 -32.50 -35.38 29.19
C GLU A 22 -32.25 -36.36 28.02
N GLY A 23 -31.01 -36.87 27.90
CA GLY A 23 -30.73 -38.22 27.38
C GLY A 23 -30.04 -38.37 26.00
N TYR A 24 -28.72 -38.58 25.98
CA TYR A 24 -28.08 -39.92 25.76
C TYR A 24 -26.65 -39.84 25.18
N ASN A 25 -25.79 -40.69 25.74
CA ASN A 25 -24.38 -40.90 25.42
C ASN A 25 -24.18 -42.25 24.66
N ILE A 26 -23.25 -42.25 23.70
CA ILE A 26 -22.38 -43.36 23.22
C ILE A 26 -23.02 -44.64 22.61
N LYS A 27 -22.79 -44.88 21.30
CA LYS A 27 -22.15 -46.13 20.78
C LYS A 27 -21.84 -46.08 19.27
N TYR A 28 -20.62 -46.49 18.92
CA TYR A 28 -20.21 -46.92 17.59
C TYR A 28 -21.13 -48.03 17.06
N ILE A 29 -21.67 -47.88 15.85
CA ILE A 29 -21.97 -48.99 14.94
C ILE A 29 -21.51 -48.58 13.54
N ILE A 30 -20.44 -49.24 13.09
CA ILE A 30 -20.05 -49.33 11.68
C ILE A 30 -21.13 -50.13 10.96
N GLY A 31 -21.72 -49.57 9.91
CA GLY A 31 -22.71 -50.25 9.06
C GLY A 31 -22.83 -49.60 7.69
N SER A 32 -22.13 -50.18 6.70
CA SER A 32 -22.45 -50.28 5.25
C SER A 32 -23.53 -49.34 4.68
N ASN A 33 -23.31 -48.49 3.67
CA ASN A 33 -22.84 -48.83 2.31
C ASN A 33 -22.41 -47.56 1.54
N THR A 34 -21.12 -47.43 1.21
CA THR A 34 -20.53 -46.26 0.53
C THR A 34 -20.72 -46.25 -1.00
N LYS A 35 -21.10 -47.39 -1.60
CA LYS A 35 -21.50 -47.48 -3.01
C LYS A 35 -22.80 -46.72 -3.32
N ASP A 36 -23.68 -46.57 -2.32
CA ASP A 36 -24.97 -45.89 -2.52
C ASP A 36 -24.80 -44.38 -2.62
N ASN A 37 -23.92 -43.77 -1.81
CA ASN A 37 -23.68 -42.32 -1.86
C ASN A 37 -22.96 -41.87 -3.14
N SER A 38 -22.01 -42.67 -3.66
CA SER A 38 -21.33 -42.39 -4.93
C SER A 38 -22.29 -42.51 -6.12
N ASN A 39 -23.16 -43.52 -6.14
CA ASN A 39 -24.20 -43.67 -7.16
C ASN A 39 -25.29 -42.59 -7.08
N ARG A 40 -25.65 -42.12 -5.88
CA ARG A 40 -26.62 -41.03 -5.67
C ARG A 40 -26.10 -39.68 -6.16
N ILE A 41 -24.80 -39.42 -5.95
CA ILE A 41 -24.11 -38.24 -6.49
C ILE A 41 -24.01 -38.31 -8.03
N LEU A 42 -23.72 -39.50 -8.59
CA LEU A 42 -23.65 -39.74 -10.04
C LEU A 42 -25.00 -39.56 -10.76
N THR A 43 -26.11 -39.92 -10.10
CA THR A 43 -27.46 -39.84 -10.68
C THR A 43 -27.96 -38.39 -10.78
N ASN A 44 -27.64 -37.54 -9.80
CA ASN A 44 -28.00 -36.12 -9.81
C ASN A 44 -27.23 -35.32 -10.89
N ILE A 45 -25.99 -35.73 -11.21
CA ILE A 45 -25.15 -35.07 -12.22
C ILE A 45 -25.73 -35.16 -13.64
N LYS A 46 -26.34 -36.30 -14.00
CA LYS A 46 -26.97 -36.48 -15.32
C LYS A 46 -28.17 -35.57 -15.56
N ALA A 47 -28.84 -35.13 -14.50
CA ALA A 47 -30.01 -34.25 -14.59
C ALA A 47 -29.59 -32.77 -14.75
N ASP A 48 -28.53 -32.34 -14.06
CA ASP A 48 -28.13 -30.92 -14.00
C ASP A 48 -27.31 -30.43 -15.22
N VAL A 49 -26.59 -31.32 -15.92
CA VAL A 49 -25.69 -30.93 -17.02
C VAL A 49 -26.43 -30.77 -18.37
N LYS A 50 -27.62 -31.37 -18.51
CA LYS A 50 -28.35 -31.42 -19.78
C LYS A 50 -28.90 -30.07 -20.28
N SER A 51 -28.83 -29.00 -19.47
CA SER A 51 -29.43 -27.69 -19.76
C SER A 51 -28.44 -26.50 -19.73
N LEU A 52 -27.14 -26.74 -19.61
CA LEU A 52 -26.11 -25.71 -19.45
C LEU A 52 -25.32 -25.44 -20.75
N SER A 53 -24.78 -24.22 -20.88
CA SER A 53 -23.81 -23.90 -21.94
C SER A 53 -22.50 -24.67 -21.73
N GLU A 54 -21.82 -25.02 -22.83
CA GLU A 54 -20.62 -25.87 -22.82
C GLU A 54 -19.52 -25.36 -21.86
N ASP A 55 -19.27 -24.05 -21.83
CA ASP A 55 -18.30 -23.43 -20.91
C ASP A 55 -18.69 -23.52 -19.42
N LYS A 56 -19.98 -23.43 -19.08
CA LYS A 56 -20.45 -23.63 -17.70
C LYS A 56 -20.36 -25.10 -17.28
N ALA A 57 -20.61 -26.02 -18.21
CA ALA A 57 -20.46 -27.44 -17.98
C ALA A 57 -18.98 -27.83 -17.74
N ASN A 58 -18.05 -27.25 -18.52
CA ASN A 58 -16.58 -27.40 -18.33
C ASN A 58 -16.13 -26.95 -16.93
N LYS A 59 -16.54 -25.76 -16.50
CA LYS A 59 -16.13 -25.19 -15.19
C LYS A 59 -16.64 -26.01 -13.99
N ILE A 60 -17.85 -26.56 -14.08
CA ILE A 60 -18.43 -27.43 -13.03
C ILE A 60 -17.72 -28.79 -13.00
N ALA A 61 -17.38 -29.33 -14.18
CA ALA A 61 -16.61 -30.57 -14.30
C ALA A 61 -15.22 -30.45 -13.65
N ASN A 62 -14.50 -29.33 -13.88
CA ASN A 62 -13.20 -29.05 -13.27
C ASN A 62 -13.23 -29.06 -11.74
N VAL A 63 -14.24 -28.42 -11.13
CA VAL A 63 -14.39 -28.37 -9.66
C VAL A 63 -14.67 -29.76 -9.08
N LYS A 64 -15.49 -30.58 -9.75
CA LYS A 64 -15.85 -31.91 -9.27
C LYS A 64 -14.76 -32.96 -9.48
N ILE A 65 -13.96 -32.85 -10.54
CA ILE A 65 -12.73 -33.64 -10.76
C ILE A 65 -11.77 -33.49 -9.56
N ARG A 66 -11.57 -32.25 -9.09
CA ARG A 66 -10.74 -31.97 -7.90
C ARG A 66 -11.33 -32.52 -6.60
N GLN A 67 -12.65 -32.52 -6.46
CA GLN A 67 -13.32 -33.11 -5.30
C GLN A 67 -13.16 -34.64 -5.26
N ILE A 68 -13.19 -35.31 -6.42
CA ILE A 68 -12.97 -36.75 -6.53
C ILE A 68 -11.52 -37.13 -6.18
N GLU A 69 -10.53 -36.34 -6.58
CA GLU A 69 -9.14 -36.53 -6.11
C GLU A 69 -9.03 -36.44 -4.59
N ARG A 70 -9.75 -35.51 -3.97
CA ARG A 70 -9.78 -35.32 -2.52
C ARG A 70 -10.43 -36.51 -1.80
N VAL A 71 -11.51 -37.07 -2.36
CA VAL A 71 -12.21 -38.25 -1.83
C VAL A 71 -11.38 -39.52 -2.01
N LYS A 72 -10.80 -39.78 -3.20
CA LYS A 72 -9.92 -40.94 -3.45
C LYS A 72 -8.63 -40.90 -2.61
N ARG A 73 -8.09 -39.71 -2.32
CA ARG A 73 -6.95 -39.56 -1.38
C ARG A 73 -7.33 -39.92 0.06
N ASN A 74 -8.57 -39.64 0.48
CA ASN A 74 -9.06 -39.97 1.83
C ASN A 74 -9.44 -41.46 2.00
N GLU A 75 -9.87 -42.15 0.93
CA GLU A 75 -10.11 -43.60 0.93
C GLU A 75 -8.80 -44.43 0.94
N GLY A 76 -7.66 -43.81 0.62
CA GLY A 76 -6.34 -44.44 0.46
C GLY A 76 -5.60 -44.82 1.75
N LYS A 77 -6.27 -45.02 2.89
CA LYS A 77 -5.62 -45.60 4.09
C LYS A 77 -5.63 -47.13 4.13
N ILE A 78 -6.28 -47.83 3.19
CA ILE A 78 -6.37 -49.31 3.20
C ILE A 78 -5.90 -50.00 1.90
N ILE A 79 -5.43 -49.28 0.86
CA ILE A 79 -4.77 -49.91 -0.29
C ILE A 79 -3.36 -49.33 -0.42
N LYS A 80 -2.34 -50.21 -0.48
CA LYS A 80 -0.93 -49.88 -0.78
C LYS A 80 -0.78 -49.25 -2.18
N GLY A 81 -1.22 -48.02 -2.35
CA GLY A 81 -1.18 -47.25 -3.60
C GLY A 81 -0.22 -46.06 -3.53
N GLY A 82 0.99 -46.27 -3.02
CA GLY A 82 2.08 -45.29 -3.14
C GLY A 82 2.66 -45.24 -4.56
N TYR A 83 3.86 -44.65 -4.70
CA TYR A 83 4.72 -44.63 -5.92
C TYR A 83 4.65 -45.93 -6.75
N LEU A 84 4.47 -47.07 -6.07
CA LEU A 84 4.29 -48.40 -6.65
C LEU A 84 3.13 -48.55 -7.67
N SER A 85 2.19 -47.62 -7.73
CA SER A 85 1.10 -47.64 -8.71
C SER A 85 1.43 -46.98 -10.06
N TYR A 86 2.60 -46.33 -10.17
CA TYR A 86 3.10 -45.68 -11.38
C TYR A 86 4.21 -46.48 -12.09
N ILE A 87 4.76 -47.52 -11.46
CA ILE A 87 5.96 -48.24 -11.95
C ILE A 87 5.74 -49.15 -13.16
N ASN A 88 4.49 -49.40 -13.56
CA ASN A 88 4.22 -50.28 -14.69
C ASN A 88 4.53 -49.61 -16.04
N HIS A 89 4.51 -48.27 -16.10
CA HIS A 89 4.80 -47.51 -17.31
C HIS A 89 5.68 -46.30 -17.00
N SER A 90 6.83 -46.22 -17.67
CA SER A 90 7.77 -45.13 -17.50
C SER A 90 8.57 -44.88 -18.77
N CYS A 91 9.06 -43.64 -18.92
CA CYS A 91 9.98 -43.25 -19.96
C CYS A 91 11.02 -42.27 -19.41
N TYR A 92 12.25 -42.39 -19.92
CA TYR A 92 13.29 -41.40 -19.71
C TYR A 92 13.11 -40.29 -20.75
N ILE A 93 13.13 -39.03 -20.31
CA ILE A 93 12.90 -37.89 -21.21
C ILE A 93 14.12 -37.01 -21.43
N GLY A 94 15.16 -37.06 -20.58
CA GLY A 94 16.42 -36.33 -20.80
C GLY A 94 17.09 -35.82 -19.52
N HIS A 95 18.20 -35.10 -19.70
CA HIS A 95 18.92 -34.40 -18.63
C HIS A 95 18.27 -33.05 -18.32
N PHE A 96 18.40 -32.58 -17.07
CA PHE A 96 17.86 -31.30 -16.62
C PHE A 96 18.19 -30.14 -17.56
N ASP A 97 19.48 -29.93 -17.86
CA ASP A 97 19.94 -28.77 -18.63
C ASP A 97 19.45 -28.80 -20.09
N GLU A 98 19.25 -29.98 -20.67
CA GLU A 98 18.67 -30.14 -22.01
C GLU A 98 17.16 -29.84 -22.01
N LEU A 99 16.45 -30.17 -20.93
CA LEU A 99 15.00 -30.10 -20.86
C LEU A 99 14.46 -28.73 -20.45
N ILE A 100 15.33 -27.79 -20.06
CA ILE A 100 14.97 -26.36 -19.93
C ILE A 100 14.67 -25.77 -21.32
N ASP A 101 15.28 -26.30 -22.39
CA ASP A 101 14.87 -25.96 -23.76
C ASP A 101 13.51 -26.60 -24.07
N LYS A 102 12.49 -25.73 -24.13
CA LYS A 102 11.10 -26.11 -24.39
C LYS A 102 10.93 -26.91 -25.68
N LYS A 103 11.71 -26.63 -26.73
CA LYS A 103 11.59 -27.31 -28.02
C LYS A 103 12.11 -28.75 -27.93
N ILE A 104 13.21 -28.96 -27.21
CA ILE A 104 13.78 -30.29 -26.94
C ILE A 104 12.80 -31.10 -26.09
N LEU A 105 12.31 -30.53 -24.99
CA LEU A 105 11.34 -31.19 -24.10
C LEU A 105 10.08 -31.62 -24.85
N ILE A 106 9.48 -30.75 -25.68
CA ILE A 106 8.26 -31.08 -26.42
C ILE A 106 8.46 -32.26 -27.37
N ASN A 107 9.59 -32.31 -28.09
CA ASN A 107 9.90 -33.44 -28.96
C ASN A 107 10.04 -34.73 -28.14
N ARG A 108 10.76 -34.69 -27.01
CA ARG A 108 10.93 -35.84 -26.12
C ARG A 108 9.61 -36.34 -25.55
N LEU A 109 8.70 -35.45 -25.15
CA LEU A 109 7.36 -35.80 -24.67
C LEU A 109 6.53 -36.47 -25.77
N LYS A 110 6.58 -35.94 -27.00
CA LYS A 110 5.86 -36.51 -28.14
C LYS A 110 6.32 -37.93 -28.44
N ASP A 111 7.63 -38.13 -28.53
CA ASP A 111 8.22 -39.40 -28.98
C ASP A 111 8.16 -40.49 -27.91
N ASN A 112 8.27 -40.13 -26.62
CA ASN A 112 8.48 -41.10 -25.54
C ASN A 112 7.29 -41.25 -24.57
N LEU A 113 6.44 -40.22 -24.42
CA LEU A 113 5.26 -40.27 -23.56
C LEU A 113 3.98 -40.39 -24.37
N ILE A 114 3.69 -39.41 -25.24
CA ILE A 114 2.40 -39.31 -25.95
C ILE A 114 2.20 -40.50 -26.90
N SER A 115 3.25 -40.95 -27.58
CA SER A 115 3.22 -42.13 -28.46
C SER A 115 2.77 -43.43 -27.76
N GLN A 116 2.82 -43.48 -26.43
CA GLN A 116 2.43 -44.63 -25.62
C GLN A 116 1.06 -44.50 -24.96
N LEU A 117 0.34 -43.40 -25.18
CA LEU A 117 -0.99 -43.16 -24.61
C LEU A 117 -2.07 -43.48 -25.65
N GLU A 118 -3.15 -44.10 -25.21
CA GLU A 118 -4.31 -44.40 -26.06
C GLU A 118 -5.29 -43.22 -26.08
N GLU A 119 -5.82 -42.91 -27.26
CA GLU A 119 -6.82 -41.84 -27.45
C GLU A 119 -8.12 -42.16 -26.69
N GLY A 120 -8.74 -41.12 -26.12
CA GLY A 120 -9.93 -41.25 -25.26
C GLY A 120 -9.61 -41.41 -23.78
N LYS A 121 -8.48 -41.99 -23.38
CA LYS A 121 -8.16 -42.23 -21.96
C LYS A 121 -7.57 -41.01 -21.25
N ILE A 122 -7.78 -40.94 -19.94
CA ILE A 122 -7.18 -39.93 -19.06
C ILE A 122 -6.12 -40.59 -18.19
N TYR A 123 -4.91 -40.03 -18.22
CA TYR A 123 -3.74 -40.53 -17.52
C TYR A 123 -3.30 -39.58 -16.42
N SER A 124 -2.74 -40.14 -15.35
CA SER A 124 -1.98 -39.37 -14.37
C SER A 124 -0.51 -39.65 -14.58
N ILE A 125 0.28 -38.59 -14.76
CA ILE A 125 1.73 -38.66 -14.88
C ILE A 125 2.42 -38.17 -13.60
N LEU A 126 3.57 -38.75 -13.31
CA LEU A 126 4.42 -38.41 -12.19
C LEU A 126 5.85 -38.21 -12.71
N LEU A 127 6.38 -37.00 -12.51
CA LEU A 127 7.78 -36.70 -12.84
C LEU A 127 8.69 -37.06 -11.68
N ASN A 128 9.79 -37.71 -11.99
CA ASN A 128 10.82 -38.09 -11.03
C ASN A 128 12.17 -37.55 -11.44
N MET A 129 12.77 -36.82 -10.52
CA MET A 129 14.10 -36.25 -10.64
C MET A 129 15.09 -37.19 -9.96
N SER A 130 16.01 -37.78 -10.73
CA SER A 130 17.04 -38.70 -10.24
C SER A 130 18.38 -37.99 -10.18
N TYR A 131 18.96 -37.86 -8.99
CA TYR A 131 20.25 -37.21 -8.78
C TYR A 131 21.38 -38.19 -9.04
N LEU A 132 22.33 -37.79 -9.88
CA LEU A 132 23.49 -38.59 -10.27
C LEU A 132 24.76 -38.02 -9.63
N LYS A 133 25.57 -38.88 -9.03
CA LYS A 133 26.94 -38.57 -8.61
C LYS A 133 27.87 -39.61 -9.23
N ASN A 134 28.79 -39.18 -10.09
CA ASN A 134 29.70 -40.05 -10.86
C ASN A 134 28.96 -41.14 -11.67
N GLY A 135 27.82 -40.80 -12.27
CA GLY A 135 27.01 -41.73 -13.06
C GLY A 135 26.12 -42.71 -12.26
N VAL A 136 26.14 -42.64 -10.92
CA VAL A 136 25.32 -43.49 -10.05
C VAL A 136 24.18 -42.67 -9.44
N ASN A 137 22.96 -43.22 -9.47
CA ASN A 137 21.78 -42.60 -8.85
C ASN A 137 21.92 -42.61 -7.31
N VAL A 138 21.99 -41.42 -6.71
CA VAL A 138 22.15 -41.21 -5.26
C VAL A 138 20.87 -40.73 -4.58
N GLY A 139 19.79 -40.48 -5.33
CA GLY A 139 18.51 -40.09 -4.77
C GLY A 139 17.44 -39.81 -5.82
N ILE A 140 16.17 -39.95 -5.44
CA ILE A 140 15.03 -39.66 -6.31
C ILE A 140 14.06 -38.75 -5.57
N SER A 141 13.66 -37.65 -6.20
CA SER A 141 12.60 -36.77 -5.73
C SER A 141 11.40 -36.82 -6.68
N PRO A 142 10.25 -37.39 -6.25
CA PRO A 142 9.03 -37.30 -7.02
C PRO A 142 8.44 -35.88 -6.96
N MET A 143 7.91 -35.42 -8.08
CA MET A 143 7.22 -34.14 -8.21
C MET A 143 5.71 -34.32 -8.06
N LYS A 144 4.97 -33.21 -8.08
CA LYS A 144 3.51 -33.24 -8.10
C LYS A 144 3.03 -33.97 -9.37
N SER A 145 2.07 -34.88 -9.23
CA SER A 145 1.44 -35.55 -10.37
C SER A 145 0.58 -34.59 -11.19
N MET A 146 0.55 -34.77 -12.51
CA MET A 146 -0.27 -33.99 -13.46
C MET A 146 -1.25 -34.94 -14.18
N ILE A 147 -2.41 -34.45 -14.61
CA ILE A 147 -3.39 -35.22 -15.38
C ILE A 147 -3.30 -34.81 -16.86
N ILE A 148 -3.29 -35.77 -17.78
CA ILE A 148 -3.16 -35.55 -19.23
C ILE A 148 -4.07 -36.49 -20.04
N THR A 149 -4.25 -36.17 -21.33
CA THR A 149 -4.79 -37.07 -22.37
C THR A 149 -3.74 -37.30 -23.47
N ALA A 150 -3.99 -38.26 -24.37
CA ALA A 150 -3.11 -38.50 -25.52
C ALA A 150 -3.07 -37.30 -26.51
N THR A 151 -4.10 -36.45 -26.49
CA THR A 151 -4.28 -35.27 -27.36
C THR A 151 -3.94 -33.95 -26.65
N VAL A 152 -3.31 -34.00 -25.47
CA VAL A 152 -2.96 -32.82 -24.66
C VAL A 152 -2.07 -31.84 -25.43
N ASN A 153 -2.32 -30.53 -25.26
CA ASN A 153 -1.45 -29.50 -25.79
C ASN A 153 -0.04 -29.56 -25.17
N LEU A 154 0.91 -30.04 -25.95
CA LEU A 154 2.31 -30.23 -25.53
C LEU A 154 3.01 -28.94 -25.11
N ASN A 155 2.58 -27.76 -25.59
CA ASN A 155 3.14 -26.49 -25.15
C ASN A 155 2.73 -26.14 -23.71
N LEU A 156 1.49 -26.47 -23.33
CA LEU A 156 0.96 -26.28 -21.97
C LEU A 156 1.61 -27.27 -21.01
N LEU A 157 1.67 -28.54 -21.39
CA LEU A 157 2.31 -29.60 -20.61
C LEU A 157 3.81 -29.34 -20.41
N GLY A 158 4.53 -28.97 -21.48
CA GLY A 158 5.96 -28.66 -21.41
C GLY A 158 6.27 -27.50 -20.47
N HIS A 159 5.45 -26.44 -20.45
CA HIS A 159 5.62 -25.32 -19.53
C HIS A 159 5.45 -25.73 -18.06
N ASN A 160 4.43 -26.54 -17.76
CA ASN A 160 4.18 -27.08 -16.43
C ASN A 160 5.37 -27.92 -15.93
N ILE A 161 5.91 -28.76 -16.81
CA ILE A 161 7.06 -29.62 -16.51
C ILE A 161 8.32 -28.79 -16.23
N ILE A 162 8.63 -27.79 -17.06
CA ILE A 162 9.80 -26.90 -16.84
C ILE A 162 9.69 -26.20 -15.48
N ASN A 163 8.52 -25.63 -15.16
CA ASN A 163 8.31 -24.96 -13.88
C ASN A 163 8.51 -25.91 -12.69
N ALA A 164 7.98 -27.14 -12.79
CA ALA A 164 8.14 -28.15 -11.73
C ALA A 164 9.62 -28.54 -11.53
N ILE A 165 10.35 -28.69 -12.63
CA ILE A 165 11.78 -29.02 -12.62
C ILE A 165 12.59 -27.86 -12.01
N ILE A 166 12.38 -26.61 -12.42
CA ILE A 166 13.09 -25.43 -11.88
C ILE A 166 12.85 -25.27 -10.38
N LEU A 167 11.58 -25.36 -9.95
CA LEU A 167 11.24 -25.21 -8.53
C LEU A 167 11.93 -26.26 -7.67
N LYS A 168 11.95 -27.52 -8.11
CA LYS A 168 12.64 -28.58 -7.37
C LYS A 168 14.16 -28.48 -7.44
N SER A 169 14.72 -28.04 -8.57
CA SER A 169 16.16 -27.76 -8.67
C SER A 169 16.60 -26.69 -7.67
N GLN A 170 15.81 -25.64 -7.47
CA GLN A 170 16.07 -24.59 -6.49
C GLN A 170 15.94 -25.10 -5.05
N GLU A 171 14.92 -25.92 -4.77
CA GLU A 171 14.70 -26.49 -3.44
C GLU A 171 15.85 -27.38 -2.96
N TYR A 172 16.49 -28.11 -3.88
CA TYR A 172 17.58 -29.03 -3.58
C TYR A 172 18.97 -28.53 -4.00
N GLU A 173 19.10 -27.25 -4.38
CA GLU A 173 20.36 -26.59 -4.77
C GLU A 173 21.17 -27.35 -5.84
N VAL A 174 20.48 -27.96 -6.80
CA VAL A 174 21.11 -28.81 -7.83
C VAL A 174 21.73 -27.91 -8.92
N GLN A 175 23.00 -28.18 -9.28
CA GLN A 175 23.71 -27.50 -10.37
C GLN A 175 24.13 -28.50 -11.47
N GLY A 176 23.83 -28.19 -12.73
CA GLY A 176 24.36 -28.86 -13.93
C GLY A 176 23.74 -30.23 -14.32
N ASP A 177 24.38 -30.90 -15.29
CA ASP A 177 24.08 -32.21 -15.94
C ASP A 177 23.84 -33.42 -15.00
N SER A 178 23.93 -33.20 -13.69
CA SER A 178 23.88 -34.18 -12.60
C SER A 178 22.50 -34.81 -12.38
N CYS A 179 21.53 -34.62 -13.28
CA CYS A 179 20.14 -34.96 -13.01
C CYS A 179 19.37 -35.51 -14.21
N ASN A 180 18.79 -36.70 -14.02
CA ASN A 180 17.95 -37.38 -15.00
C ASN A 180 16.46 -37.21 -14.67
N ILE A 181 15.66 -36.85 -15.69
CA ILE A 181 14.21 -36.74 -15.54
C ILE A 181 13.52 -37.94 -16.19
N ASN A 182 12.69 -38.62 -15.40
CA ASN A 182 11.85 -39.73 -15.84
C ASN A 182 10.37 -39.36 -15.62
N ILE A 183 9.51 -39.78 -16.55
CA ILE A 183 8.06 -39.68 -16.40
C ILE A 183 7.50 -41.08 -16.21
N TYR A 184 6.68 -41.23 -15.19
CA TYR A 184 5.90 -42.43 -14.93
C TYR A 184 4.43 -42.12 -15.12
N TRP A 185 3.62 -43.09 -15.57
CA TRP A 185 2.19 -42.85 -15.74
C TRP A 185 1.34 -44.06 -15.42
N ARG A 186 0.07 -43.78 -15.15
CA ARG A 186 -0.98 -44.79 -14.99
C ARG A 186 -2.29 -44.27 -15.55
N GLU A 187 -3.13 -45.18 -16.00
CA GLU A 187 -4.52 -44.86 -16.33
C GLU A 187 -5.22 -44.36 -15.05
N TRP A 188 -5.81 -43.17 -15.11
CA TRP A 188 -6.39 -42.51 -13.94
C TRP A 188 -7.91 -42.67 -13.88
N LEU A 189 -8.58 -42.63 -15.03
CA LEU A 189 -10.02 -42.84 -15.15
C LEU A 189 -10.37 -43.55 -16.47
N ARG A 190 -11.18 -44.61 -16.40
CA ARG A 190 -11.69 -45.30 -17.60
C ARG A 190 -12.81 -44.50 -18.27
N ASP A 191 -12.97 -44.67 -19.58
CA ASP A 191 -14.03 -44.03 -20.37
C ASP A 191 -15.45 -44.23 -19.84
N ASP A 192 -15.73 -45.43 -19.34
CA ASP A 192 -17.02 -45.79 -18.77
C ASP A 192 -17.26 -45.12 -17.40
N GLU A 193 -16.21 -44.71 -16.70
CA GLU A 193 -16.27 -43.98 -15.43
C GLU A 193 -16.35 -42.47 -15.68
N TYR A 194 -15.63 -41.95 -16.67
CA TYR A 194 -15.67 -40.54 -17.06
C TYR A 194 -17.04 -40.14 -17.61
N SER A 195 -17.61 -40.96 -18.51
CA SER A 195 -18.94 -40.73 -19.10
C SER A 195 -20.09 -40.80 -18.08
N LYS A 196 -19.87 -41.43 -16.92
CA LYS A 196 -20.82 -41.41 -15.78
C LYS A 196 -20.70 -40.11 -14.97
N LEU A 197 -19.53 -39.46 -14.97
CA LEU A 197 -19.26 -38.22 -14.24
C LEU A 197 -19.62 -36.96 -15.05
N VAL A 198 -19.46 -36.99 -16.37
CA VAL A 198 -19.70 -35.83 -17.23
C VAL A 198 -20.20 -36.32 -18.60
N SER A 199 -21.37 -35.84 -19.06
CA SER A 199 -21.87 -36.10 -20.41
C SER A 199 -22.76 -34.97 -20.93
N PRO A 200 -22.53 -34.40 -22.14
CA PRO A 200 -21.33 -34.46 -23.00
C PRO A 200 -20.48 -33.19 -22.83
N VAL A 201 -19.18 -33.34 -22.56
CA VAL A 201 -18.25 -32.22 -22.41
C VAL A 201 -16.85 -32.64 -22.90
N ASN A 202 -16.15 -31.77 -23.63
CA ASN A 202 -14.85 -32.02 -24.26
C ASN A 202 -13.75 -32.27 -23.20
N ARG A 203 -13.24 -33.50 -23.13
CA ARG A 203 -12.26 -33.94 -22.11
C ARG A 203 -10.94 -33.20 -22.22
N ASP A 204 -10.47 -32.97 -23.45
CA ASP A 204 -9.19 -32.33 -23.71
C ASP A 204 -9.22 -30.88 -23.28
N LYS A 205 -10.32 -30.17 -23.54
CA LYS A 205 -10.52 -28.80 -23.09
C LYS A 205 -10.47 -28.66 -21.55
N ILE A 206 -11.09 -29.59 -20.82
CA ILE A 206 -11.06 -29.64 -19.35
C ILE A 206 -9.61 -29.87 -18.85
N ILE A 207 -8.91 -30.83 -19.42
CA ILE A 207 -7.53 -31.14 -19.02
C ILE A 207 -6.58 -29.99 -19.36
N GLU A 208 -6.75 -29.31 -20.50
CA GLU A 208 -6.02 -28.10 -20.84
C GLU A 208 -6.29 -26.96 -19.83
N GLU A 209 -7.53 -26.74 -19.41
CA GLU A 209 -7.88 -25.76 -18.38
C GLU A 209 -7.21 -26.09 -17.03
N VAL A 210 -7.16 -27.37 -16.64
CA VAL A 210 -6.44 -27.82 -15.44
C VAL A 210 -4.94 -27.52 -15.54
N LEU A 211 -4.31 -27.85 -16.68
CA LEU A 211 -2.87 -27.58 -16.90
C LEU A 211 -2.55 -26.08 -16.97
N ILE A 212 -3.45 -25.26 -17.51
CA ILE A 212 -3.31 -23.80 -17.52
C ILE A 212 -3.29 -23.24 -16.08
N GLU A 213 -4.18 -23.75 -15.22
CA GLU A 213 -4.22 -23.37 -13.81
C GLU A 213 -3.00 -23.88 -13.03
N GLU A 214 -2.63 -25.16 -13.18
CA GLU A 214 -1.49 -25.75 -12.47
C GLU A 214 -0.15 -25.14 -12.87
N GLY A 215 -0.02 -24.73 -14.13
CA GLY A 215 1.20 -24.13 -14.67
C GLY A 215 1.39 -22.68 -14.25
N ASN A 216 0.42 -22.10 -13.52
CA ASN A 216 0.29 -20.66 -13.33
C ASN A 216 0.34 -19.89 -14.66
N LEU A 217 -0.06 -20.53 -15.77
CA LEU A 217 -0.15 -19.91 -17.09
C LEU A 217 -1.33 -18.94 -17.15
N THR A 218 -2.36 -19.19 -16.35
CA THR A 218 -3.17 -18.14 -15.76
C THR A 218 -2.39 -17.42 -14.65
N LYS A 219 -1.36 -16.66 -15.01
CA LYS A 219 -1.25 -15.31 -14.44
C LYS A 219 -2.41 -14.48 -15.04
N ASN A 220 -3.64 -14.94 -14.81
CA ASN A 220 -4.81 -14.17 -15.10
C ASN A 220 -4.71 -12.99 -14.15
N ASN A 221 -4.42 -11.82 -14.70
CA ASN A 221 -4.47 -10.55 -13.98
C ASN A 221 -5.88 -10.28 -13.40
N ASN A 222 -6.89 -11.10 -13.74
CA ASN A 222 -8.12 -11.28 -12.98
C ASN A 222 -7.86 -11.57 -11.49
N ASN A 223 -6.74 -12.16 -11.06
CA ASN A 223 -6.48 -12.36 -9.63
C ASN A 223 -6.42 -11.03 -8.84
N LYS A 224 -5.87 -9.93 -9.41
CA LYS A 224 -5.87 -8.61 -8.73
C LYS A 224 -7.29 -8.04 -8.66
N LEU A 225 -8.00 -8.02 -9.79
CA LEU A 225 -9.36 -7.50 -9.89
C LEU A 225 -10.35 -8.36 -9.09
N ASP A 226 -10.41 -9.67 -9.32
CA ASP A 226 -11.28 -10.64 -8.64
C ASP A 226 -11.10 -10.56 -7.13
N LYS A 227 -9.87 -10.44 -6.62
CA LYS A 227 -9.64 -10.22 -5.18
C LYS A 227 -10.37 -8.96 -4.71
N ILE A 228 -10.20 -7.83 -5.40
CA ILE A 228 -10.83 -6.57 -5.03
C ILE A 228 -12.36 -6.65 -5.19
N LEU A 229 -12.88 -7.21 -6.28
CA LEU A 229 -14.33 -7.37 -6.52
C LEU A 229 -14.98 -8.30 -5.49
N LYS A 230 -14.30 -9.37 -5.08
CA LYS A 230 -14.70 -10.23 -3.94
C LYS A 230 -14.79 -9.43 -2.65
N PHE A 231 -13.77 -8.62 -2.34
CA PHE A 231 -13.79 -7.74 -1.17
C PHE A 231 -14.91 -6.68 -1.24
N MET A 232 -15.29 -6.24 -2.44
CA MET A 232 -16.40 -5.31 -2.67
C MET A 232 -17.78 -5.98 -2.64
N ALA A 233 -17.83 -7.31 -2.52
CA ALA A 233 -19.02 -8.15 -2.59
C ALA A 233 -19.80 -8.05 -3.92
N ILE A 234 -19.10 -7.75 -5.02
CA ILE A 234 -19.71 -7.53 -6.34
C ILE A 234 -20.15 -8.83 -7.00
N GLU A 235 -19.43 -9.94 -6.84
CA GLU A 235 -19.74 -11.23 -7.48
C GLU A 235 -21.14 -11.77 -7.14
N LYS A 236 -21.69 -11.36 -6.00
CA LYS A 236 -23.06 -11.73 -5.61
C LYS A 236 -24.11 -11.04 -6.50
N LEU A 237 -23.80 -9.88 -7.06
CA LEU A 237 -24.68 -9.07 -7.90
C LEU A 237 -24.86 -9.67 -9.29
N ASP A 238 -23.78 -10.19 -9.88
CA ASP A 238 -23.79 -10.77 -11.25
C ASP A 238 -24.74 -11.96 -11.40
N ASN A 239 -24.98 -12.70 -10.31
CA ASN A 239 -25.96 -13.79 -10.29
C ASN A 239 -27.41 -13.29 -10.46
N TYR A 240 -27.71 -12.04 -10.07
CA TYR A 240 -29.05 -11.45 -10.15
C TYR A 240 -29.26 -10.56 -11.37
N ILE A 241 -28.17 -10.11 -12.02
CA ILE A 241 -28.20 -9.18 -13.16
C ILE A 241 -28.86 -9.79 -14.42
N ASN A 242 -28.73 -11.10 -14.64
CA ASN A 242 -29.24 -11.77 -15.85
C ASN A 242 -30.76 -12.03 -15.84
N GLN A 243 -31.47 -11.70 -14.76
CA GLN A 243 -32.91 -11.89 -14.60
C GLN A 243 -33.60 -10.60 -14.09
N PHE A 244 -33.08 -9.43 -14.48
CA PHE A 244 -33.66 -8.17 -14.04
C PHE A 244 -35.07 -7.98 -14.64
N PRO A 245 -36.13 -7.85 -13.83
CA PRO A 245 -37.48 -7.64 -14.34
C PRO A 245 -37.55 -6.35 -15.16
N SER A 246 -38.25 -6.39 -16.28
CA SER A 246 -38.49 -5.20 -17.10
C SER A 246 -39.29 -4.14 -16.35
N PHE A 247 -39.31 -2.90 -16.90
CA PHE A 247 -40.11 -1.82 -16.34
C PHE A 247 -41.58 -2.25 -16.16
N ASP A 248 -42.20 -2.95 -17.11
CA ASP A 248 -43.61 -3.37 -16.99
C ASP A 248 -43.82 -4.70 -16.25
N SER A 249 -42.78 -5.34 -15.71
CA SER A 249 -42.95 -6.64 -15.04
C SER A 249 -43.81 -6.54 -13.77
N ILE A 250 -43.81 -5.39 -13.10
CA ILE A 250 -44.61 -5.15 -11.88
C ILE A 250 -46.11 -5.04 -12.18
N THR A 251 -46.51 -4.60 -13.38
CA THR A 251 -47.93 -4.53 -13.75
C THR A 251 -48.53 -5.90 -14.06
N LYS A 252 -47.71 -6.95 -14.05
CA LYS A 252 -48.14 -8.35 -14.20
C LYS A 252 -48.48 -9.03 -12.87
N LEU A 253 -48.23 -8.36 -11.73
CA LEU A 253 -48.56 -8.89 -10.40
C LEU A 253 -50.06 -8.82 -10.14
N THR A 254 -50.56 -9.73 -9.31
CA THR A 254 -51.98 -9.80 -8.92
C THR A 254 -52.34 -8.60 -8.01
N PRO A 255 -53.33 -7.76 -8.37
CA PRO A 255 -53.81 -6.68 -7.50
C PRO A 255 -54.30 -7.21 -6.15
N TYR A 256 -54.01 -6.50 -5.06
CA TYR A 256 -54.47 -6.86 -3.72
C TYR A 256 -55.75 -6.09 -3.36
N ASP A 257 -56.76 -6.78 -2.82
CA ASP A 257 -57.99 -6.15 -2.35
C ASP A 257 -57.78 -5.53 -0.96
N LEU A 258 -57.74 -4.19 -0.91
CA LEU A 258 -57.56 -3.44 0.33
C LEU A 258 -58.80 -3.43 1.25
N ASN A 259 -59.91 -4.05 0.86
CA ASN A 259 -61.11 -4.15 1.70
C ASN A 259 -61.19 -5.47 2.50
N SER A 260 -60.20 -6.35 2.36
CA SER A 260 -60.24 -7.73 2.88
C SER A 260 -60.32 -7.83 4.41
N ASP A 261 -59.68 -6.93 5.14
CA ASP A 261 -59.53 -6.97 6.60
C ASP A 261 -59.30 -5.57 7.22
N GLU A 262 -59.21 -5.48 8.55
CA GLU A 262 -59.06 -4.21 9.27
C GLU A 262 -57.70 -3.53 9.02
N GLY A 263 -56.61 -4.30 8.88
CA GLY A 263 -55.29 -3.78 8.53
C GLY A 263 -55.27 -3.18 7.13
N SER A 264 -55.88 -3.88 6.17
CA SER A 264 -56.05 -3.43 4.79
C SER A 264 -56.87 -2.14 4.67
N LYS A 265 -57.92 -1.98 5.47
CA LYS A 265 -58.71 -0.73 5.54
C LYS A 265 -57.92 0.44 6.14
N LYS A 266 -57.09 0.19 7.16
CA LYS A 266 -56.18 1.21 7.74
C LYS A 266 -55.16 1.67 6.70
N LEU A 267 -54.60 0.73 5.94
CA LEU A 267 -53.68 1.01 4.84
C LEU A 267 -54.35 1.82 3.72
N LEU A 268 -55.56 1.45 3.30
CA LEU A 268 -56.33 2.19 2.30
C LEU A 268 -56.55 3.66 2.71
N LYS A 269 -56.86 3.90 3.99
CA LYS A 269 -56.99 5.27 4.52
C LYS A 269 -55.68 6.04 4.39
N ALA A 270 -54.56 5.46 4.83
CA ALA A 270 -53.25 6.10 4.74
C ALA A 270 -52.82 6.39 3.27
N ILE A 271 -53.14 5.48 2.34
CA ILE A 271 -52.93 5.68 0.90
C ILE A 271 -53.71 6.91 0.40
N ASN A 272 -55.01 6.98 0.70
CA ASN A 272 -55.86 8.10 0.27
C ASN A 272 -55.38 9.44 0.85
N ASP A 273 -54.90 9.44 2.09
CA ASP A 273 -54.33 10.63 2.74
C ASP A 273 -53.07 11.09 1.98
N ILE A 274 -52.16 10.17 1.62
CA ILE A 274 -50.94 10.50 0.84
C ILE A 274 -51.28 11.01 -0.56
N GLU A 275 -52.21 10.38 -1.28
CA GLU A 275 -52.60 10.82 -2.63
C GLU A 275 -53.26 12.20 -2.62
N LYS A 276 -53.95 12.56 -1.52
CA LYS A 276 -54.61 13.86 -1.35
C LYS A 276 -53.68 14.97 -0.87
N GLU A 277 -52.74 14.64 0.02
CA GLU A 277 -51.83 15.61 0.65
C GLU A 277 -50.53 15.84 -0.15
N SER A 278 -50.18 14.94 -1.08
CA SER A 278 -48.97 15.05 -1.90
C SER A 278 -49.02 16.27 -2.85
N GLN A 279 -47.93 17.05 -2.86
CA GLN A 279 -47.72 18.12 -3.85
C GLN A 279 -47.48 17.60 -5.28
N TYR A 280 -47.19 16.29 -5.42
CA TYR A 280 -46.97 15.60 -6.69
C TYR A 280 -48.18 14.72 -7.04
N LYS A 281 -48.50 14.54 -8.33
CA LYS A 281 -49.50 13.56 -8.79
C LYS A 281 -48.98 12.13 -8.59
N VAL A 282 -49.10 11.64 -7.35
CA VAL A 282 -48.73 10.27 -6.96
C VAL A 282 -49.96 9.40 -7.09
N LYS A 283 -49.83 8.27 -7.80
CA LYS A 283 -50.82 7.19 -7.83
C LYS A 283 -50.23 5.96 -7.17
N ILE A 284 -50.92 5.41 -6.18
CA ILE A 284 -50.47 4.24 -5.43
C ILE A 284 -51.27 3.02 -5.90
N SER A 285 -50.57 1.93 -6.23
CA SER A 285 -51.18 0.65 -6.61
C SER A 285 -50.65 -0.45 -5.71
N VAL A 286 -51.54 -1.36 -5.28
CA VAL A 286 -51.21 -2.39 -4.29
C VAL A 286 -51.31 -3.77 -4.93
N PHE A 287 -50.26 -4.56 -4.77
CA PHE A 287 -50.14 -5.89 -5.35
C PHE A 287 -49.75 -6.90 -4.28
N LYS A 288 -50.18 -8.15 -4.45
CA LYS A 288 -49.79 -9.28 -3.60
C LYS A 288 -48.66 -10.07 -4.26
N SER A 289 -47.77 -10.67 -3.48
CA SER A 289 -46.87 -11.70 -3.99
C SER A 289 -47.65 -12.94 -4.40
N ASP A 290 -47.51 -13.39 -5.65
CA ASP A 290 -47.95 -14.72 -6.05
C ASP A 290 -47.21 -15.75 -5.16
N GLU A 291 -47.92 -16.81 -4.74
CA GLU A 291 -47.43 -17.83 -3.81
C GLU A 291 -46.08 -18.41 -4.27
N GLY A 292 -44.97 -18.01 -3.64
CA GLY A 292 -43.65 -18.54 -4.03
C GLY A 292 -42.40 -17.87 -3.46
N TYR A 293 -42.47 -16.64 -2.93
CA TYR A 293 -41.32 -15.99 -2.29
C TYR A 293 -41.54 -15.83 -0.78
N SER A 294 -41.46 -16.94 -0.04
CA SER A 294 -41.44 -16.95 1.43
C SER A 294 -40.00 -16.82 1.95
N PHE A 295 -39.66 -15.69 2.58
CA PHE A 295 -38.48 -15.56 3.43
C PHE A 295 -38.87 -15.92 4.87
N GLY A 296 -38.78 -17.21 5.23
CA GLY A 296 -39.17 -17.67 6.57
C GLY A 296 -40.69 -17.60 6.80
N ASP A 297 -41.14 -18.25 7.88
CA ASP A 297 -42.52 -18.71 8.05
C ASP A 297 -43.62 -17.63 7.93
N SER A 298 -44.53 -17.85 6.97
CA SER A 298 -45.99 -17.60 7.05
C SER A 298 -46.56 -16.18 7.14
N VAL A 299 -46.12 -15.20 6.35
CA VAL A 299 -46.94 -13.99 6.05
C VAL A 299 -46.79 -13.56 4.58
N PRO A 300 -47.89 -13.37 3.81
CA PRO A 300 -47.81 -12.85 2.45
C PRO A 300 -47.37 -11.37 2.44
N PHE A 301 -46.33 -11.05 1.66
CA PHE A 301 -45.88 -9.67 1.48
C PHE A 301 -46.82 -8.91 0.53
N ILE A 302 -46.98 -7.61 0.80
CA ILE A 302 -47.71 -6.67 -0.04
C ILE A 302 -46.72 -5.68 -0.65
N TYR A 303 -46.82 -5.46 -1.96
CA TYR A 303 -46.07 -4.44 -2.68
C TYR A 303 -46.92 -3.20 -2.86
N LEU A 304 -46.43 -2.06 -2.39
CA LEU A 304 -46.99 -0.76 -2.77
C LEU A 304 -46.13 -0.16 -3.87
N VAL A 305 -46.78 0.23 -4.96
CA VAL A 305 -46.19 0.83 -6.14
C VAL A 305 -46.65 2.27 -6.22
N PHE A 306 -45.77 3.18 -5.84
CA PHE A 306 -45.97 4.62 -5.91
C PHE A 306 -45.52 5.10 -7.29
N THR A 307 -46.43 5.62 -8.10
CA THR A 307 -46.14 6.12 -9.46
C THR A 307 -46.30 7.64 -9.50
N GLU A 308 -45.21 8.33 -9.83
CA GLU A 308 -45.17 9.78 -10.06
C GLU A 308 -45.16 10.02 -11.57
N VAL A 309 -46.16 10.75 -12.06
CA VAL A 309 -46.28 11.13 -13.48
C VAL A 309 -45.80 12.57 -13.67
N ASP A 310 -45.10 12.84 -14.78
CA ASP A 310 -44.55 14.16 -15.14
C ASP A 310 -43.40 14.66 -14.24
N ILE A 311 -42.45 13.80 -13.86
CA ILE A 311 -41.20 14.26 -13.23
C ILE A 311 -40.22 14.82 -14.29
N TYR A 312 -39.56 15.92 -13.94
CA TYR A 312 -38.45 16.45 -14.73
C TYR A 312 -37.18 15.67 -14.37
N LEU A 313 -36.56 15.02 -15.35
CA LEU A 313 -35.29 14.32 -15.18
C LEU A 313 -34.18 15.36 -15.03
N SER A 314 -33.46 15.35 -13.90
CA SER A 314 -32.39 16.32 -13.61
C SER A 314 -31.24 16.29 -14.61
N ASP A 315 -31.07 15.16 -15.31
CA ASP A 315 -29.90 14.87 -16.14
C ASP A 315 -30.21 14.99 -17.65
N CYS A 316 -31.44 15.38 -18.01
CA CYS A 316 -31.89 15.48 -19.40
C CYS A 316 -32.81 16.69 -19.53
N ASP A 317 -32.38 17.73 -20.23
CA ASP A 317 -33.13 18.98 -20.47
C ASP A 317 -34.63 18.75 -20.70
N ASN A 318 -35.44 18.98 -19.66
CA ASN A 318 -36.91 19.03 -19.68
C ASN A 318 -37.66 17.87 -20.38
N VAL A 319 -37.19 16.62 -20.27
CA VAL A 319 -37.97 15.45 -20.70
C VAL A 319 -38.91 15.00 -19.58
N LYS A 320 -40.20 14.86 -19.88
CA LYS A 320 -41.21 14.29 -18.97
C LYS A 320 -41.02 12.78 -18.87
N GLY A 321 -40.72 12.27 -17.67
CA GLY A 321 -40.56 10.84 -17.40
C GLY A 321 -41.57 10.26 -16.41
N VAL A 322 -41.62 8.93 -16.30
CA VAL A 322 -42.34 8.20 -15.25
C VAL A 322 -41.34 7.72 -14.21
N ARG A 323 -41.57 8.08 -12.94
CA ARG A 323 -40.85 7.51 -11.80
C ARG A 323 -41.77 6.61 -11.02
N ARG A 324 -41.25 5.45 -10.63
CA ARG A 324 -41.96 4.48 -9.81
C ARG A 324 -41.11 4.07 -8.63
N THR A 325 -41.67 4.11 -7.43
CA THR A 325 -41.06 3.56 -6.22
C THR A 325 -41.84 2.32 -5.80
N VAL A 326 -41.14 1.20 -5.65
CA VAL A 326 -41.71 -0.07 -5.18
C VAL A 326 -41.18 -0.35 -3.79
N CYS A 327 -42.10 -0.50 -2.84
CA CYS A 327 -41.80 -0.72 -1.44
C CYS A 327 -42.48 -2.02 -0.97
N PHE A 328 -41.79 -2.77 -0.10
CA PHE A 328 -42.16 -4.12 0.31
C PHE A 328 -42.45 -4.14 1.81
N SER A 329 -43.61 -4.62 2.25
CA SER A 329 -43.89 -4.80 3.68
C SER A 329 -45.00 -5.82 3.91
N THR A 330 -45.19 -6.25 5.15
CA THR A 330 -46.40 -6.98 5.57
C THR A 330 -47.57 -6.01 5.77
N ILE A 331 -48.81 -6.51 5.83
CA ILE A 331 -50.00 -5.67 6.03
C ILE A 331 -49.97 -4.91 7.37
N ASP A 332 -49.50 -5.57 8.42
CA ASP A 332 -49.48 -5.00 9.78
C ASP A 332 -48.42 -3.90 9.90
N ASP A 333 -47.28 -4.09 9.23
CA ASP A 333 -46.15 -3.16 9.24
C ASP A 333 -46.37 -1.91 8.37
N TRP A 334 -47.32 -1.96 7.44
CA TRP A 334 -47.56 -0.87 6.50
C TRP A 334 -48.08 0.40 7.19
N VAL A 335 -48.90 0.26 8.23
CA VAL A 335 -49.49 1.40 8.95
C VAL A 335 -48.41 2.33 9.52
N ASP A 336 -47.34 1.75 10.07
CA ASP A 336 -46.25 2.50 10.71
C ASP A 336 -45.16 2.92 9.72
N SER A 337 -44.93 2.13 8.68
CA SER A 337 -43.83 2.34 7.73
C SER A 337 -44.19 3.21 6.52
N ILE A 338 -45.47 3.30 6.13
CA ILE A 338 -45.88 4.01 4.91
C ILE A 338 -45.49 5.49 4.94
N SER A 339 -45.56 6.15 6.10
CA SER A 339 -45.13 7.56 6.25
C SER A 339 -43.68 7.82 5.86
N HIS A 340 -42.85 6.77 5.82
CA HIS A 340 -41.43 6.83 5.48
C HIS A 340 -41.12 6.36 4.05
N TRP A 341 -42.12 6.02 3.22
CA TRP A 341 -41.96 5.35 1.91
C TRP A 341 -40.96 6.02 0.96
N ASN A 342 -40.93 7.35 0.95
CA ASN A 342 -40.07 8.17 0.09
C ASN A 342 -38.74 8.56 0.77
N THR A 343 -38.48 8.10 1.98
CA THR A 343 -37.28 8.43 2.77
C THR A 343 -36.40 7.23 3.01
N ASP A 344 -35.14 7.46 3.36
CA ASP A 344 -34.20 6.40 3.75
C ASP A 344 -34.49 5.78 5.12
N LYS A 345 -35.52 6.29 5.82
CA LYS A 345 -36.02 5.69 7.07
C LYS A 345 -36.95 4.51 6.83
N TYR A 346 -37.35 4.24 5.57
CA TYR A 346 -38.16 3.06 5.26
C TYR A 346 -37.41 1.78 5.63
N PRO A 347 -37.94 0.94 6.54
CA PRO A 347 -37.15 -0.13 7.16
C PRO A 347 -37.07 -1.41 6.32
N TYR A 348 -37.84 -1.50 5.24
CA TYR A 348 -37.92 -2.68 4.38
C TYR A 348 -37.28 -2.46 3.00
N LEU A 349 -37.27 -3.51 2.18
CA LEU A 349 -36.76 -3.45 0.82
C LEU A 349 -37.55 -2.40 0.01
N LYS A 350 -36.83 -1.55 -0.73
CA LYS A 350 -37.42 -0.64 -1.72
C LYS A 350 -36.50 -0.49 -2.92
N PHE A 351 -37.07 -0.24 -4.09
CA PHE A 351 -36.32 0.24 -5.25
C PHE A 351 -37.10 1.30 -6.01
N THR A 352 -36.38 2.13 -6.75
CA THR A 352 -36.96 3.20 -7.58
C THR A 352 -36.59 2.97 -9.03
N ASP A 353 -37.57 2.97 -9.92
CA ASP A 353 -37.37 2.95 -11.36
C ASP A 353 -37.63 4.34 -11.96
N VAL A 354 -36.76 4.77 -12.87
CA VAL A 354 -36.90 6.01 -13.63
C VAL A 354 -36.78 5.68 -15.11
N GLN A 355 -37.87 5.86 -15.85
CA GLN A 355 -37.89 5.63 -17.30
C GLN A 355 -37.07 6.70 -18.03
N LEU A 356 -36.20 6.28 -18.95
CA LEU A 356 -35.28 7.17 -19.68
C LEU A 356 -35.77 7.54 -21.08
N ASP A 357 -36.75 6.82 -21.64
CA ASP A 357 -37.34 7.09 -22.95
C ASP A 357 -38.87 7.18 -22.85
N THR A 358 -39.48 8.05 -23.65
CA THR A 358 -40.94 8.16 -23.81
C THR A 358 -41.50 7.16 -24.84
N ASP A 359 -40.64 6.52 -25.64
CA ASP A 359 -41.06 5.51 -26.60
C ASP A 359 -41.53 4.23 -25.86
N LYS A 360 -42.78 3.82 -26.14
CA LYS A 360 -43.43 2.66 -25.52
C LYS A 360 -42.76 1.34 -25.92
N ASP A 361 -42.00 1.33 -27.03
CA ASP A 361 -41.35 0.14 -27.55
C ASP A 361 -39.94 -0.09 -26.97
N THR A 362 -39.32 0.91 -26.33
CA THR A 362 -38.01 0.78 -25.67
C THR A 362 -38.14 0.78 -24.14
N GLN A 363 -37.83 -0.35 -23.49
CA GLN A 363 -37.87 -0.47 -22.03
C GLN A 363 -36.56 -0.01 -21.38
N LYS A 364 -36.10 1.20 -21.71
CA LYS A 364 -34.92 1.83 -21.09
C LYS A 364 -35.29 2.52 -19.79
N PHE A 365 -34.71 2.08 -18.69
CA PHE A 365 -34.92 2.69 -17.38
C PHE A 365 -33.70 2.52 -16.49
N THR A 366 -33.61 3.32 -15.44
CA THR A 366 -32.68 3.08 -14.34
C THR A 366 -33.42 2.52 -13.14
N ARG A 367 -32.84 1.55 -12.44
CA ARG A 367 -33.33 1.05 -11.14
C ARG A 367 -32.35 1.39 -10.04
N THR A 368 -32.79 2.12 -9.02
CA THR A 368 -32.02 2.39 -7.82
C THR A 368 -32.45 1.46 -6.69
N LEU A 369 -31.51 0.69 -6.13
CA LEU A 369 -31.71 -0.24 -5.02
C LEU A 369 -30.61 0.00 -3.97
N GLY A 370 -30.97 0.62 -2.85
CA GLY A 370 -30.02 1.05 -1.84
C GLY A 370 -28.93 1.95 -2.44
N ALA A 371 -27.67 1.56 -2.31
CA ALA A 371 -26.54 2.29 -2.87
C ALA A 371 -26.24 1.99 -4.36
N TYR A 372 -27.03 1.13 -5.01
CA TYR A 372 -26.81 0.72 -6.39
C TYR A 372 -27.79 1.39 -7.35
N LYS A 373 -27.33 1.73 -8.55
CA LYS A 373 -28.16 2.14 -9.68
C LYS A 373 -27.84 1.26 -10.89
N PHE A 374 -28.85 0.64 -11.48
CA PHE A 374 -28.72 -0.25 -12.63
C PHE A 374 -29.27 0.46 -13.86
N HIS A 375 -28.52 0.48 -14.95
CA HIS A 375 -28.96 1.00 -16.23
C HIS A 375 -29.45 -0.16 -17.09
N VAL A 376 -30.75 -0.22 -17.34
CA VAL A 376 -31.41 -1.36 -17.95
C VAL A 376 -31.94 -0.97 -19.32
N ASP A 377 -31.70 -1.82 -20.31
CA ASP A 377 -32.25 -1.72 -21.65
C ASP A 377 -32.85 -3.08 -22.03
N ASN A 378 -34.14 -3.09 -22.33
CA ASN A 378 -34.89 -4.28 -22.74
C ASN A 378 -34.68 -5.49 -21.80
N GLY A 379 -34.78 -5.24 -20.49
CA GLY A 379 -34.63 -6.26 -19.44
C GLY A 379 -33.18 -6.72 -19.19
N LYS A 380 -32.20 -6.15 -19.88
CA LYS A 380 -30.77 -6.44 -19.66
C LYS A 380 -30.07 -5.25 -19.01
N VAL A 381 -29.37 -5.50 -17.91
CA VAL A 381 -28.49 -4.49 -17.31
C VAL A 381 -27.32 -4.24 -18.25
N GLN A 382 -27.16 -3.00 -18.71
CA GLN A 382 -26.03 -2.58 -19.53
C GLN A 382 -24.79 -2.36 -18.66
N TYR A 383 -24.98 -1.60 -17.58
CA TYR A 383 -23.99 -1.40 -16.54
C TYR A 383 -24.70 -0.99 -15.25
N TRP A 384 -23.95 -0.97 -14.16
CA TRP A 384 -24.44 -0.54 -12.86
C TRP A 384 -23.44 0.37 -12.18
N GLU A 385 -23.93 1.10 -11.19
CA GLU A 385 -23.20 2.08 -10.40
C GLU A 385 -23.41 1.74 -8.92
N LYS A 386 -22.37 1.94 -8.11
CA LYS A 386 -22.44 1.88 -6.66
C LYS A 386 -21.95 3.19 -6.09
N TYR A 387 -22.84 3.88 -5.41
CA TYR A 387 -22.58 5.16 -4.77
C TYR A 387 -21.95 4.94 -3.40
N TYR A 388 -20.89 5.69 -3.12
CA TYR A 388 -20.23 5.66 -1.83
C TYR A 388 -20.36 7.02 -1.15
N SER A 389 -20.61 7.01 0.16
CA SER A 389 -20.56 8.21 0.99
C SER A 389 -19.40 8.11 1.98
N PHE A 390 -18.49 9.08 1.93
CA PHE A 390 -17.36 9.17 2.84
C PHE A 390 -17.35 10.50 3.60
N PRO A 391 -16.81 10.52 4.82
CA PRO A 391 -16.63 11.76 5.56
C PRO A 391 -15.59 12.66 4.87
N ASP A 392 -15.76 13.97 5.04
CA ASP A 392 -14.80 14.97 4.59
C ASP A 392 -13.48 14.87 5.35
N MET A 393 -12.39 15.19 4.67
CA MET A 393 -11.07 15.27 5.29
C MET A 393 -11.02 16.42 6.29
N LEU A 394 -10.67 16.09 7.53
CA LEU A 394 -10.49 17.07 8.59
C LEU A 394 -9.18 17.85 8.38
N MET A 395 -9.29 19.17 8.35
CA MET A 395 -8.15 20.08 8.25
C MET A 395 -7.85 20.74 9.60
N PRO A 396 -6.57 20.96 9.96
CA PRO A 396 -6.20 21.68 11.18
C PRO A 396 -6.72 23.12 11.19
N SER A 397 -7.04 23.64 12.39
CA SER A 397 -7.42 25.04 12.60
C SER A 397 -6.19 25.94 12.86
N SER A 398 -6.32 27.25 12.61
CA SER A 398 -5.31 28.24 12.97
C SER A 398 -5.11 28.38 14.48
N ASP A 399 -3.88 28.70 14.86
CA ASP A 399 -3.49 29.08 16.19
C ASP A 399 -3.69 30.59 16.43
N LYS A 400 -4.33 30.95 17.56
CA LYS A 400 -4.55 32.36 17.94
C LYS A 400 -3.31 33.01 18.55
N LYS A 401 -2.47 32.23 19.23
CA LYS A 401 -1.28 32.71 19.95
C LYS A 401 -0.09 31.83 19.59
N ARG A 402 1.08 32.47 19.48
CA ARG A 402 2.34 31.79 19.24
C ARG A 402 2.73 30.96 20.46
N ASP A 403 3.10 29.71 20.24
CA ASP A 403 3.77 28.91 21.26
C ASP A 403 5.25 29.29 21.35
N THR A 404 5.67 29.82 22.49
CA THR A 404 7.05 30.22 22.79
C THR A 404 7.80 29.21 23.65
N LYS A 405 7.13 28.14 24.10
CA LYS A 405 7.73 27.09 24.94
C LYS A 405 8.53 26.10 24.07
N ILE A 406 9.59 26.61 23.46
CA ILE A 406 10.49 25.87 22.58
C ILE A 406 11.82 25.68 23.30
N GLY A 407 12.39 24.49 23.18
CA GLY A 407 13.75 24.20 23.57
C GLY A 407 14.47 23.35 22.52
N SER A 408 15.74 23.07 22.77
CA SER A 408 16.56 22.19 21.96
C SER A 408 17.34 21.23 22.85
N LEU A 409 17.76 20.12 22.27
CA LEU A 409 18.71 19.20 22.86
C LEU A 409 19.59 18.58 21.79
N ASP A 410 20.76 18.10 22.19
CA ASP A 410 21.68 17.36 21.34
C ASP A 410 22.54 16.41 22.18
N LEU A 411 22.99 15.30 21.58
CA LEU A 411 23.83 14.29 22.21
C LEU A 411 25.05 13.98 21.34
N GLU A 412 26.22 13.91 21.98
CA GLU A 412 27.44 13.45 21.33
C GLU A 412 27.78 12.01 21.71
N THR A 413 28.25 11.23 20.74
CA THR A 413 28.51 9.80 20.91
C THR A 413 29.87 9.39 20.36
N TYR A 414 30.44 8.31 20.89
CA TYR A 414 31.60 7.64 20.32
C TYR A 414 31.33 6.15 20.10
N GLY A 415 31.98 5.58 19.08
CA GLY A 415 31.92 4.16 18.76
C GLY A 415 32.95 3.33 19.54
N LYS A 416 32.57 2.12 19.96
CA LYS A 416 33.40 1.23 20.78
C LYS A 416 34.67 0.73 20.07
N ASP A 417 34.63 0.53 18.76
CA ASP A 417 35.69 -0.18 18.02
C ASP A 417 36.79 0.76 17.45
N GLY A 418 36.77 2.03 17.85
CA GLY A 418 37.67 3.08 17.36
C GLY A 418 37.24 3.71 16.03
N ASN A 419 37.77 4.89 15.71
CA ASN A 419 37.45 5.65 14.48
C ASN A 419 35.95 5.93 14.24
N GLY A 420 35.13 5.91 15.29
CA GLY A 420 33.67 6.14 15.19
C GLY A 420 32.84 4.93 14.75
N PHE A 421 33.37 3.70 14.83
CA PHE A 421 32.65 2.47 14.48
C PHE A 421 32.27 1.61 15.69
N GLY A 422 31.38 0.65 15.46
CA GLY A 422 30.90 -0.30 16.47
C GLY A 422 29.69 0.22 17.22
N GLU A 423 29.49 -0.27 18.44
CA GLU A 423 28.39 0.14 19.31
C GLU A 423 28.63 1.56 19.87
N HIS A 424 27.66 2.46 19.72
CA HIS A 424 27.79 3.85 20.17
C HIS A 424 27.38 4.03 21.63
N SER A 425 28.11 4.91 22.32
CA SER A 425 27.79 5.37 23.67
C SER A 425 27.80 6.89 23.75
N VAL A 426 26.86 7.46 24.51
CA VAL A 426 26.76 8.90 24.75
C VAL A 426 27.85 9.35 25.69
N TYR A 427 28.50 10.46 25.37
CA TYR A 427 29.59 11.01 26.18
C TYR A 427 29.47 12.50 26.52
N ALA A 428 28.65 13.24 25.78
CA ALA A 428 28.24 14.58 26.12
C ALA A 428 26.78 14.80 25.71
N GLY A 429 26.11 15.75 26.34
CA GLY A 429 24.72 16.09 26.04
C GLY A 429 24.37 17.48 26.55
N GLY A 430 23.45 18.15 25.88
CA GLY A 430 23.07 19.52 26.21
C GLY A 430 21.59 19.78 25.99
N ILE A 431 21.03 20.67 26.81
CA ILE A 431 19.65 21.17 26.69
C ILE A 431 19.66 22.70 26.80
N ALA A 432 18.87 23.36 25.97
CA ALA A 432 18.55 24.78 26.13
C ALA A 432 17.05 25.06 25.96
N LEU A 433 16.54 26.05 26.69
CA LEU A 433 15.17 26.55 26.58
C LEU A 433 15.17 28.00 26.14
N ASN A 434 14.09 28.42 25.48
CA ASN A 434 13.90 29.79 25.02
C ASN A 434 13.76 30.84 26.14
N ASP A 435 13.66 30.42 27.40
CA ASP A 435 13.67 31.33 28.58
C ASP A 435 15.08 31.56 29.17
N GLY A 436 16.12 31.02 28.53
CA GLY A 436 17.52 31.22 28.91
C GLY A 436 18.14 30.09 29.73
N TYR A 437 17.38 29.04 30.09
CA TYR A 437 17.97 27.84 30.66
C TYR A 437 18.90 27.17 29.64
N LYS A 438 20.11 26.82 30.08
CA LYS A 438 21.10 26.06 29.30
C LYS A 438 21.94 25.24 30.26
N GLN A 439 22.04 23.94 30.01
CA GLN A 439 22.95 23.05 30.72
C GLN A 439 23.64 22.12 29.74
N LEU A 440 24.94 21.88 29.97
CA LEU A 440 25.79 21.00 29.18
C LEU A 440 26.46 20.00 30.11
N TYR A 441 26.52 18.76 29.68
CA TYR A 441 27.04 17.64 30.47
C TYR A 441 28.10 16.90 29.65
N TYR A 442 29.09 16.37 30.35
CA TYR A 442 30.21 15.63 29.77
C TYR A 442 30.58 14.48 30.71
N LEU A 443 30.93 13.32 30.17
CA LEU A 443 31.42 12.22 31.00
C LEU A 443 32.80 12.55 31.55
N ASP A 444 32.94 12.41 32.87
CA ASP A 444 34.19 12.64 33.56
C ASP A 444 34.61 11.34 34.23
N LEU A 445 35.28 10.49 33.45
CA LEU A 445 35.67 9.15 33.90
C LEU A 445 36.75 9.18 34.98
N ASP A 446 37.53 10.27 35.07
CA ASP A 446 38.65 10.39 36.00
C ASP A 446 38.24 11.00 37.35
N ASN A 447 37.21 11.87 37.38
CA ASN A 447 36.71 12.47 38.62
C ASN A 447 35.75 11.52 39.36
N GLU A 448 36.06 11.04 40.57
CA GLU A 448 35.21 10.11 41.34
C GLU A 448 33.73 10.54 41.45
N TRP A 449 33.46 11.85 41.54
CA TRP A 449 32.11 12.41 41.65
C TRP A 449 31.48 12.80 40.31
N GLY A 450 32.19 12.55 39.21
CA GLY A 450 31.75 12.83 37.85
C GLY A 450 30.78 11.80 37.30
N ILE A 451 30.07 12.17 36.23
CA ILE A 451 29.12 11.29 35.55
C ILE A 451 29.88 10.16 34.84
N LYS A 452 29.57 8.90 35.18
CA LYS A 452 30.31 7.71 34.74
C LYS A 452 29.72 6.96 33.56
N SER A 453 28.49 7.27 33.15
CA SER A 453 27.84 6.61 32.03
C SER A 453 26.95 7.56 31.25
N GLY A 454 26.81 7.31 29.94
CA GLY A 454 25.91 8.09 29.09
C GLY A 454 24.45 8.04 29.54
N ALA A 455 24.01 6.91 30.11
CA ALA A 455 22.68 6.80 30.71
C ALA A 455 22.53 7.71 31.93
N GLY A 456 23.51 7.72 32.84
CA GLY A 456 23.54 8.63 33.99
C GLY A 456 23.57 10.10 33.56
N LEU A 457 24.28 10.41 32.48
CA LEU A 457 24.31 11.76 31.89
C LEU A 457 22.93 12.22 31.46
N ILE A 458 22.22 11.39 30.69
CA ILE A 458 20.85 11.68 30.23
C ILE A 458 19.89 11.81 31.43
N GLN A 459 20.00 10.93 32.42
CA GLN A 459 19.16 10.95 33.62
C GLN A 459 19.32 12.27 34.36
N GLN A 460 20.56 12.66 34.70
CA GLN A 460 20.84 13.91 35.39
C GLN A 460 20.35 15.13 34.60
N MET A 461 20.63 15.14 33.29
CA MET A 461 20.20 16.21 32.38
C MET A 461 18.68 16.45 32.41
N PHE A 462 17.87 15.38 32.43
CA PHE A 462 16.41 15.54 32.49
C PHE A 462 15.90 15.79 33.92
N ILE A 463 16.50 15.22 34.96
CA ILE A 463 16.12 15.50 36.35
C ILE A 463 16.27 16.99 36.66
N GLU A 464 17.43 17.57 36.34
CA GLU A 464 17.71 19.00 36.56
C GLU A 464 16.82 19.91 35.70
N LEU A 465 16.51 19.50 34.46
CA LEU A 465 15.52 20.20 33.64
C LEU A 465 14.14 20.22 34.30
N PHE A 466 13.66 19.09 34.80
CA PHE A 466 12.35 19.02 35.47
C PHE A 466 12.35 19.80 36.79
N ASP A 467 13.47 19.86 37.52
CA ASP A 467 13.61 20.69 38.72
C ASP A 467 13.48 22.17 38.36
N TYR A 468 14.20 22.62 37.33
CA TYR A 468 14.06 23.98 36.81
C TYR A 468 12.63 24.30 36.35
N ILE A 469 11.95 23.36 35.67
CA ILE A 469 10.55 23.54 35.26
C ILE A 469 9.62 23.64 36.50
N ALA A 470 9.89 22.86 37.55
CA ALA A 470 9.07 22.81 38.76
C ALA A 470 9.05 24.16 39.49
N GLU A 471 10.17 24.88 39.55
CA GLU A 471 10.28 26.21 40.18
C GLU A 471 9.21 27.20 39.69
N LYS A 472 8.90 27.15 38.39
CA LYS A 472 7.88 28.00 37.75
C LYS A 472 6.91 27.18 36.92
N LYS A 473 6.32 26.15 37.53
CA LYS A 473 5.44 25.16 36.87
C LYS A 473 4.40 25.75 35.91
N LYS A 474 3.67 26.81 36.28
CA LYS A 474 2.63 27.41 35.41
C LYS A 474 3.23 27.97 34.11
N GLU A 475 4.40 28.58 34.20
CA GLU A 475 5.10 29.21 33.09
C GLU A 475 5.87 28.18 32.26
N ARG A 476 6.55 27.23 32.89
CA ARG A 476 7.52 26.34 32.24
C ARG A 476 6.95 24.96 31.85
N ASN A 477 5.86 24.49 32.44
CA ASN A 477 5.35 23.14 32.09
C ASN A 477 4.92 23.05 30.62
N GLY A 478 5.18 21.92 29.97
CA GLY A 478 4.78 21.67 28.58
C GLY A 478 5.72 22.26 27.51
N TYR A 479 7.02 22.37 27.79
CA TYR A 479 8.04 22.69 26.78
C TYR A 479 8.10 21.62 25.67
N LYS A 480 8.41 22.08 24.46
CA LYS A 480 8.65 21.23 23.28
C LYS A 480 10.11 21.36 22.89
N LEU A 481 10.89 20.31 23.14
CA LEU A 481 12.31 20.28 22.82
C LEU A 481 12.52 19.67 21.44
N TYR A 482 13.32 20.31 20.61
CA TYR A 482 13.73 19.77 19.32
C TYR A 482 15.12 19.15 19.43
N ALA A 483 15.27 17.93 18.94
CA ALA A 483 16.58 17.41 18.55
C ALA A 483 16.67 17.35 17.02
N HIS A 484 17.87 17.37 16.46
CA HIS A 484 18.06 17.28 15.01
C HIS A 484 18.40 15.84 14.62
N ASN A 485 17.42 15.13 14.03
CA ASN A 485 17.46 13.68 13.76
C ASN A 485 17.16 12.79 14.99
N LEU A 486 16.33 13.30 15.92
CA LEU A 486 15.83 12.59 17.10
C LEU A 486 15.39 11.16 16.76
N GLY A 487 14.62 11.02 15.68
CA GLY A 487 13.86 9.81 15.37
C GLY A 487 14.69 8.59 15.02
N ARG A 488 15.93 8.82 14.58
CA ARG A 488 16.85 7.78 14.09
C ARG A 488 18.09 7.62 14.96
N PHE A 489 18.32 8.54 15.88
CA PHE A 489 19.55 8.60 16.65
C PHE A 489 19.30 8.80 18.15
N ASP A 490 19.13 10.03 18.62
CA ASP A 490 19.09 10.38 20.05
C ASP A 490 18.03 9.60 20.84
N SER A 491 16.87 9.37 20.22
CA SER A 491 15.74 8.70 20.88
C SER A 491 16.08 7.30 21.40
N ILE A 492 17.01 6.59 20.75
CA ILE A 492 17.42 5.25 21.16
C ILE A 492 18.10 5.30 22.53
N PHE A 493 18.95 6.30 22.77
CA PHE A 493 19.62 6.50 24.06
C PHE A 493 18.69 7.08 25.12
N LEU A 494 17.75 7.94 24.70
CA LEU A 494 16.82 8.60 25.61
C LEU A 494 15.78 7.64 26.21
N ILE A 495 15.20 6.73 25.43
CA ILE A 495 14.08 5.90 25.88
C ILE A 495 14.45 5.03 27.09
N SER A 496 15.53 4.27 27.02
CA SER A 496 15.96 3.40 28.13
C SER A 496 16.47 4.22 29.31
N SER A 497 17.27 5.26 29.06
CA SER A 497 17.85 6.08 30.13
C SER A 497 16.78 6.79 30.96
N LEU A 498 15.76 7.37 30.30
CA LEU A 498 14.68 8.09 30.97
C LEU A 498 13.69 7.15 31.67
N ALA A 499 13.37 6.00 31.08
CA ALA A 499 12.52 5.00 31.74
C ALA A 499 13.16 4.50 33.04
N ASN A 500 14.48 4.23 33.03
CA ASN A 500 15.23 3.84 34.24
C ASN A 500 15.34 4.96 35.28
N ALA A 501 15.16 6.23 34.89
CA ALA A 501 15.07 7.35 35.81
C ALA A 501 13.69 7.47 36.49
N GLY A 502 12.73 6.61 36.15
CA GLY A 502 11.36 6.65 36.66
C GLY A 502 10.40 7.53 35.85
N PHE A 503 10.82 8.11 34.72
CA PHE A 503 9.91 8.89 33.87
C PHE A 503 8.93 7.99 33.10
N GLN A 504 7.67 8.39 33.05
CA GLN A 504 6.70 7.74 32.18
C GLN A 504 6.85 8.24 30.74
N LEU A 505 6.97 7.31 29.79
CA LEU A 505 7.17 7.61 28.37
C LEU A 505 5.92 7.28 27.53
N ARG A 506 5.59 8.17 26.59
CA ARG A 506 4.63 7.87 25.51
C ARG A 506 5.24 8.28 24.18
N ALA A 507 5.21 7.39 23.19
CA ALA A 507 5.90 7.59 21.93
C ALA A 507 4.94 7.41 20.74
N ASN A 508 5.06 8.28 19.73
CA ASN A 508 4.39 8.06 18.44
C ASN A 508 5.42 7.86 17.34
N TRP A 509 5.19 6.81 16.56
CA TRP A 509 6.14 6.29 15.57
C TRP A 509 5.58 6.37 14.14
N ARG A 510 6.46 6.52 13.17
CA ARG A 510 6.19 6.26 11.75
C ARG A 510 7.15 5.16 11.29
N GLU A 511 6.61 3.96 11.10
CA GLU A 511 7.42 2.76 10.86
C GLU A 511 8.43 2.57 12.01
N ASN A 512 9.74 2.72 11.75
CA ASN A 512 10.79 2.66 12.77
C ASN A 512 11.27 4.04 13.24
N ASP A 513 10.82 5.14 12.61
CA ASP A 513 11.25 6.48 12.97
C ASP A 513 10.36 7.02 14.11
N LEU A 514 10.95 7.47 15.22
CA LEU A 514 10.21 8.17 16.27
C LEU A 514 9.82 9.57 15.79
N LEU A 515 8.52 9.90 15.85
CA LEU A 515 8.02 11.25 15.49
C LEU A 515 7.94 12.18 16.70
N GLN A 516 7.62 11.63 17.87
CA GLN A 516 7.51 12.40 19.12
C GLN A 516 7.63 11.48 20.34
N LEU A 517 8.30 11.99 21.38
CA LEU A 517 8.39 11.37 22.71
C LEU A 517 7.77 12.31 23.74
N TYR A 518 6.80 11.86 24.51
CA TYR A 518 6.38 12.54 25.73
C TYR A 518 7.16 11.95 26.89
N VAL A 519 7.79 12.83 27.67
CA VAL A 519 8.47 12.50 28.92
C VAL A 519 7.64 13.11 30.04
N ILE A 520 7.14 12.27 30.94
CA ILE A 520 6.19 12.65 31.98
C ILE A 520 6.83 12.32 33.34
N ASP A 521 6.95 13.35 34.17
CA ASP A 521 7.31 13.25 35.57
C ASP A 521 6.02 13.22 36.38
N THR A 522 5.64 12.04 36.87
CA THR A 522 4.39 11.83 37.60
C THR A 522 4.40 12.47 38.98
N ASP A 523 5.57 12.54 39.63
CA ASP A 523 5.73 13.03 40.99
C ASP A 523 5.55 14.55 41.01
N ARG A 524 6.24 15.25 40.11
CA ARG A 524 6.13 16.70 39.95
C ARG A 524 4.88 17.11 39.16
N LYS A 525 4.18 16.13 38.54
CA LYS A 525 3.06 16.32 37.59
C LYS A 525 3.44 17.29 36.47
N LEU A 526 4.56 17.02 35.83
CA LEU A 526 5.14 17.80 34.74
C LEU A 526 5.24 16.95 33.48
N ASN A 527 5.27 17.61 32.32
CA ASN A 527 5.55 16.93 31.06
C ASN A 527 6.28 17.84 30.10
N ILE A 528 7.09 17.22 29.25
CA ILE A 528 7.70 17.83 28.08
C ILE A 528 7.49 16.91 26.88
N LYS A 529 7.65 17.48 25.69
CA LYS A 529 7.53 16.76 24.43
C LYS A 529 8.81 16.93 23.63
N LEU A 530 9.41 15.83 23.19
CA LEU A 530 10.53 15.84 22.26
C LEU A 530 10.00 15.70 20.83
N LEU A 531 10.54 16.51 19.93
CA LEU A 531 10.20 16.59 18.52
C LEU A 531 11.47 16.50 17.67
N ASP A 532 11.32 16.01 16.45
CA ASP A 532 12.43 15.92 15.51
C ASP A 532 12.37 17.09 14.51
N SER A 533 13.36 17.97 14.56
CA SER A 533 13.43 19.11 13.64
C SER A 533 13.66 18.69 12.19
N ILE A 534 14.33 17.55 11.93
CA ILE A 534 14.59 17.09 10.55
C ILE A 534 13.31 16.68 9.83
N ASN A 535 12.28 16.28 10.58
CA ASN A 535 10.98 15.96 10.02
C ASN A 535 10.19 17.22 9.61
N LEU A 536 10.57 18.41 10.09
CA LEU A 536 10.00 19.70 9.70
C LEU A 536 10.84 20.39 8.62
N VAL A 537 12.18 20.28 8.70
CA VAL A 537 13.11 20.84 7.72
C VAL A 537 14.15 19.76 7.37
N PRO A 538 13.97 19.03 6.25
CA PRO A 538 14.76 17.85 5.91
C PRO A 538 16.13 18.22 5.31
N THR A 539 16.96 18.93 6.08
CA THR A 539 18.32 19.33 5.74
C THR A 539 19.23 19.15 6.95
N SER A 540 20.55 19.11 6.75
CA SER A 540 21.50 19.14 7.88
C SER A 540 21.36 20.43 8.70
N LEU A 541 21.72 20.39 9.98
CA LEU A 541 21.67 21.54 10.88
C LEU A 541 22.42 22.76 10.32
N ASP A 542 23.62 22.58 9.77
CA ASP A 542 24.38 23.67 9.14
C ASP A 542 23.60 24.34 7.98
N LYS A 543 22.89 23.55 7.16
CA LYS A 543 22.06 24.07 6.07
C LYS A 543 20.81 24.78 6.61
N LEU A 544 20.22 24.26 7.69
CA LEU A 544 19.11 24.91 8.37
C LEU A 544 19.52 26.28 8.92
N LEU A 545 20.64 26.37 9.65
CA LEU A 545 21.17 27.62 10.19
C LEU A 545 21.43 28.66 9.10
N LYS A 546 22.06 28.25 8.01
CA LYS A 546 22.25 29.11 6.83
C LYS A 546 20.93 29.53 6.20
N GLY A 547 19.98 28.60 6.08
CA GLY A 547 18.66 28.85 5.49
C GLY A 547 17.83 29.87 6.27
N VAL A 548 17.94 29.87 7.60
CA VAL A 548 17.26 30.85 8.46
C VAL A 548 18.05 32.15 8.67
N GLY A 549 19.23 32.28 8.03
CA GLY A 549 20.07 33.46 8.18
C GLY A 549 20.68 33.63 9.58
N SER A 550 20.78 32.55 10.37
CA SER A 550 21.41 32.58 11.71
C SER A 550 22.85 33.09 11.60
N LEU A 551 23.33 33.80 12.62
CA LEU A 551 24.73 34.20 12.75
C LEU A 551 25.60 33.06 13.33
N ILE A 552 24.97 32.06 13.96
CA ILE A 552 25.64 30.87 14.47
C ILE A 552 26.13 30.03 13.27
N ARG A 553 27.40 29.63 13.34
CA ARG A 553 28.07 28.80 12.33
C ARG A 553 28.62 27.57 13.02
N LYS A 554 28.37 26.40 12.44
CA LYS A 554 28.86 25.14 12.97
C LYS A 554 30.39 25.08 12.83
N GLY A 555 31.08 24.78 13.93
CA GLY A 555 32.53 24.61 13.95
C GLY A 555 32.98 23.26 13.41
N MET A 556 34.30 23.03 13.36
CA MET A 556 34.89 21.73 13.04
C MET A 556 35.14 20.93 14.33
N PHE A 557 34.73 19.65 14.35
CA PHE A 557 34.92 18.76 15.50
C PHE A 557 35.42 17.37 15.07
N PRO A 558 36.40 16.75 15.77
CA PRO A 558 37.05 15.53 15.30
C PRO A 558 36.30 14.27 15.76
N HIS A 559 35.09 14.04 15.24
CA HIS A 559 34.24 12.92 15.68
C HIS A 559 34.94 11.55 15.62
N LYS A 560 35.80 11.31 14.63
CA LYS A 560 36.53 10.04 14.47
C LYS A 560 37.64 9.84 15.52
N TYR A 561 38.11 10.93 16.15
CA TYR A 561 39.15 10.88 17.18
C TYR A 561 38.59 10.51 18.55
N VAL A 562 37.29 10.79 18.79
CA VAL A 562 36.65 10.53 20.07
C VAL A 562 36.40 9.03 20.24
N ASN A 563 36.93 8.48 21.33
CA ASN A 563 36.69 7.14 21.81
C ASN A 563 36.84 7.11 23.34
N ARG A 564 36.69 5.92 23.94
CA ARG A 564 36.74 5.76 25.39
C ARG A 564 38.06 6.25 26.00
N ASP A 565 39.18 6.05 25.31
CA ASP A 565 40.51 6.36 25.82
C ASP A 565 40.90 7.83 25.57
N THR A 566 40.29 8.48 24.58
CA THR A 566 40.57 9.88 24.23
C THR A 566 39.57 10.87 24.84
N ILE A 567 38.55 10.42 25.56
CA ILE A 567 37.48 11.30 26.07
C ILE A 567 38.00 12.45 26.96
N ASN A 568 39.01 12.19 27.80
CA ASN A 568 39.64 13.22 28.64
C ASN A 568 40.97 13.75 28.04
N TYR A 569 41.15 13.63 26.72
CA TYR A 569 42.40 13.98 26.05
C TYR A 569 42.72 15.48 26.14
N ILE A 570 43.96 15.76 26.54
CA ILE A 570 44.60 17.08 26.48
C ILE A 570 45.98 16.88 25.87
N GLY A 571 46.22 17.47 24.70
CA GLY A 571 47.49 17.30 23.98
C GLY A 571 47.50 17.98 22.61
N PRO A 572 48.42 17.60 21.71
CA PRO A 572 48.45 18.13 20.35
C PRO A 572 47.13 17.98 19.58
N LYS A 573 46.79 18.98 18.76
CA LYS A 573 45.63 18.96 17.87
C LYS A 573 45.60 17.71 16.96
N PRO A 574 44.49 16.97 16.87
CA PRO A 574 44.35 15.85 15.94
C PRO A 574 44.54 16.28 14.48
N GLY A 575 45.04 15.38 13.63
CA GLY A 575 45.16 15.64 12.19
C GLY A 575 43.81 15.91 11.51
N ILE A 576 43.83 16.66 10.40
CA ILE A 576 42.61 17.10 9.67
C ILE A 576 41.69 15.94 9.25
N ASN A 577 42.24 14.75 9.00
CA ASN A 577 41.48 13.55 8.60
C ASN A 577 40.53 13.02 9.70
N TYR A 578 40.70 13.45 10.95
CA TYR A 578 39.75 13.15 12.03
C TYR A 578 38.53 14.08 12.01
N TYR A 579 38.63 15.23 11.32
CA TYR A 579 37.58 16.24 11.21
C TYR A 579 36.78 16.12 9.89
N LEU A 580 37.46 15.76 8.80
CA LEU A 580 36.90 15.77 7.45
C LEU A 580 37.27 14.49 6.68
N ASP A 581 36.37 14.06 5.80
CA ASP A 581 36.73 13.10 4.75
C ASP A 581 37.59 13.79 3.68
N GLU A 582 38.49 13.05 3.02
CA GLU A 582 39.38 13.58 1.99
C GLU A 582 38.64 14.38 0.91
N SER A 583 37.44 13.93 0.51
CA SER A 583 36.61 14.62 -0.50
C SER A 583 36.06 15.97 -0.05
N GLN A 584 36.14 16.30 1.24
CA GLN A 584 35.63 17.56 1.82
C GLN A 584 36.75 18.57 2.08
N ILE A 585 38.01 18.16 1.93
CA ILE A 585 39.16 19.03 2.17
C ILE A 585 39.27 20.01 1.01
N ASN A 586 39.20 21.30 1.34
CA ASN A 586 39.42 22.41 0.44
C ASN A 586 40.11 23.55 1.21
N GLU A 587 40.55 24.60 0.50
CA GLU A 587 41.28 25.72 1.10
C GLU A 587 40.53 26.36 2.28
N GLN A 588 39.22 26.63 2.13
CA GLN A 588 38.41 27.19 3.20
C GLN A 588 38.40 26.30 4.45
N LYS A 589 38.30 24.99 4.27
CA LYS A 589 38.28 24.02 5.36
C LYS A 589 39.64 23.86 6.04
N ILE A 590 40.73 23.99 5.28
CA ILE A 590 42.08 24.04 5.83
C ILE A 590 42.25 25.29 6.70
N ASP A 591 41.74 26.45 6.24
CA ASP A 591 41.76 27.68 7.03
C ASP A 591 40.93 27.58 8.31
N GLU A 592 39.77 26.92 8.26
CA GLU A 592 38.96 26.63 9.45
C GLU A 592 39.72 25.71 10.43
N TYR A 593 40.40 24.68 9.94
CA TYR A 593 41.22 23.76 10.74
C TYR A 593 42.42 24.45 11.40
N ASN A 594 43.08 25.37 10.69
CA ASN A 594 44.23 26.11 11.20
C ASN A 594 43.86 27.07 12.36
N LYS A 595 42.60 27.47 12.48
CA LYS A 595 42.10 28.29 13.60
C LYS A 595 41.90 27.49 14.90
N ILE A 596 41.90 26.16 14.83
CA ILE A 596 41.77 25.29 16.01
C ILE A 596 43.08 25.34 16.81
N PRO A 597 43.04 25.54 18.14
CA PRO A 597 44.23 25.61 18.98
C PRO A 597 45.16 24.40 18.84
N GLU A 598 46.48 24.63 18.85
CA GLU A 598 47.49 23.56 18.80
C GLU A 598 47.49 22.69 20.08
N LEU A 599 47.21 23.31 21.24
CA LEU A 599 46.88 22.58 22.47
C LEU A 599 45.38 22.30 22.48
N PHE A 600 45.01 21.06 22.22
CA PHE A 600 43.65 20.59 22.07
C PHE A 600 43.16 19.91 23.35
N ASN A 601 42.16 20.52 23.99
CA ASN A 601 41.40 19.93 25.10
C ASN A 601 40.06 19.42 24.54
N LEU A 602 39.89 18.10 24.47
CA LEU A 602 38.71 17.51 23.83
C LEU A 602 37.41 17.90 24.54
N LYS A 603 37.40 17.94 25.88
CA LYS A 603 36.22 18.29 26.68
C LYS A 603 35.76 19.72 26.40
N GLU A 604 36.68 20.69 26.45
CA GLU A 604 36.35 22.10 26.16
C GLU A 604 35.87 22.28 24.73
N GLN A 605 36.55 21.69 23.75
CA GLN A 605 36.18 21.80 22.34
C GLN A 605 34.83 21.14 22.05
N CYS A 606 34.55 19.99 22.69
CA CYS A 606 33.27 19.31 22.57
C CYS A 606 32.14 20.14 23.18
N LEU A 607 32.34 20.72 24.37
CA LEU A 607 31.31 21.53 25.03
C LEU A 607 30.99 22.80 24.23
N ASN A 608 32.01 23.45 23.64
CA ASN A 608 31.80 24.61 22.76
C ASN A 608 31.05 24.23 21.47
N TYR A 609 31.39 23.09 20.88
CA TYR A 609 30.71 22.58 19.69
C TYR A 609 29.25 22.21 19.97
N LEU A 610 29.01 21.46 21.05
CA LEU A 610 27.69 21.06 21.50
C LEU A 610 26.83 22.26 21.88
N GLU A 611 27.40 23.27 22.54
CA GLU A 611 26.71 24.53 22.81
C GLU A 611 26.23 25.20 21.52
N THR A 612 27.10 25.25 20.52
CA THR A 612 26.79 25.82 19.20
C THR A 612 25.63 25.08 18.54
N ASP A 613 25.61 23.76 18.60
CA ASP A 613 24.54 22.94 18.01
C ASP A 613 23.21 23.11 18.76
N VAL A 614 23.22 23.05 20.09
CA VAL A 614 22.03 23.23 20.92
C VAL A 614 21.45 24.64 20.75
N LEU A 615 22.26 25.69 20.88
CA LEU A 615 21.78 27.07 20.75
C LEU A 615 21.41 27.42 19.31
N GLY A 616 22.18 26.93 18.33
CA GLY A 616 21.87 27.09 16.92
C GLY A 616 20.52 26.49 16.55
N LEU A 617 20.26 25.25 16.99
CA LEU A 617 18.97 24.62 16.77
C LEU A 617 17.84 25.40 17.46
N LEU A 618 18.04 25.85 18.71
CA LEU A 618 17.05 26.66 19.42
C LEU A 618 16.71 27.96 18.68
N GLU A 619 17.73 28.67 18.20
CA GLU A 619 17.57 29.90 17.41
C GLU A 619 16.78 29.62 16.12
N ALA A 620 17.19 28.60 15.35
CA ALA A 620 16.54 28.25 14.10
C ALA A 620 15.07 27.89 14.30
N MET A 621 14.76 27.05 15.30
CA MET A 621 13.38 26.66 15.59
C MET A 621 12.52 27.84 16.07
N ASN A 622 13.11 28.80 16.80
CA ASN A 622 12.43 30.02 17.18
C ASN A 622 12.13 30.94 15.99
N ILE A 623 13.10 31.13 15.09
CA ILE A 623 12.92 31.89 13.85
C ILE A 623 11.80 31.27 13.01
N LEU A 624 11.83 29.96 12.82
CA LEU A 624 10.78 29.23 12.09
C LEU A 624 9.41 29.38 12.78
N SER A 625 9.33 29.13 14.08
CA SER A 625 8.10 29.29 14.86
C SER A 625 7.49 30.69 14.70
N LYS A 626 8.33 31.73 14.75
CA LYS A 626 7.90 33.11 14.55
C LYS A 626 7.33 33.33 13.15
N HIS A 627 8.01 32.88 12.09
CA HIS A 627 7.55 33.05 10.71
C HIS A 627 6.26 32.29 10.42
N TYR A 628 6.20 30.99 10.75
CA TYR A 628 4.99 30.18 10.56
C TYR A 628 3.78 30.76 11.30
N HIS A 629 3.95 31.22 12.55
CA HIS A 629 2.84 31.83 13.27
C HIS A 629 2.46 33.21 12.70
N LYS A 630 3.44 34.05 12.35
CA LYS A 630 3.19 35.41 11.84
C LYS A 630 2.42 35.35 10.52
N GLU A 631 2.94 34.61 9.54
CA GLU A 631 2.44 34.57 8.17
C GLU A 631 1.28 33.58 7.99
N HIS A 632 1.32 32.44 8.67
CA HIS A 632 0.34 31.37 8.43
C HIS A 632 -0.61 31.09 9.59
N LYS A 633 -0.41 31.72 10.76
CA LYS A 633 -1.17 31.43 11.99
C LYS A 633 -1.09 29.96 12.41
N VAL A 634 0.09 29.35 12.28
CA VAL A 634 0.33 27.94 12.64
C VAL A 634 1.51 27.83 13.61
N ASN A 635 1.32 27.11 14.71
CA ASN A 635 2.38 26.75 15.65
C ASN A 635 3.05 25.45 15.21
N ILE A 636 4.34 25.52 14.86
CA ILE A 636 5.11 24.33 14.46
C ILE A 636 5.16 23.24 15.54
N THR A 637 5.00 23.61 16.81
CA THR A 637 5.01 22.70 17.98
C THR A 637 3.82 21.72 17.99
N ASN A 638 2.75 22.03 17.24
CA ASN A 638 1.59 21.15 17.07
C ASN A 638 1.83 20.03 16.05
N PHE A 639 2.90 20.09 15.26
CA PHE A 639 3.14 19.17 14.14
C PHE A 639 4.47 18.44 14.31
N SER A 640 4.48 17.15 13.98
CA SER A 640 5.71 16.33 13.99
C SER A 640 6.35 16.18 12.60
N THR A 641 5.69 16.65 11.54
CA THR A 641 6.14 16.44 10.16
C THR A 641 5.77 17.62 9.26
N LEU A 642 6.64 17.97 8.33
CA LEU A 642 6.44 19.00 7.31
C LEU A 642 5.14 18.81 6.51
N PRO A 643 4.80 17.61 5.97
CA PRO A 643 3.55 17.44 5.24
C PRO A 643 2.28 17.75 6.06
N ALA A 644 2.31 17.52 7.38
CA ALA A 644 1.19 17.85 8.26
C ALA A 644 1.10 19.37 8.51
N LEU A 645 2.25 20.02 8.65
CA LEU A 645 2.35 21.48 8.78
C LEU A 645 1.87 22.18 7.50
N SER A 646 2.28 21.72 6.33
CA SER A 646 1.87 22.30 5.04
C SER A 646 0.40 22.03 4.73
N LEU A 647 -0.13 20.87 5.13
CA LEU A 647 -1.57 20.61 5.07
C LEU A 647 -2.37 21.55 5.99
N ALA A 648 -1.83 21.97 7.14
CA ALA A 648 -2.47 22.97 8.00
C ALA A 648 -2.54 24.35 7.32
N ILE A 649 -1.47 24.75 6.63
CA ILE A 649 -1.44 26.00 5.84
C ILE A 649 -2.49 25.94 4.72
N PHE A 650 -2.51 24.83 3.96
CA PHE A 650 -3.51 24.59 2.92
C PHE A 650 -4.94 24.65 3.49
N GLY A 651 -5.19 23.87 4.54
CA GLY A 651 -6.48 23.75 5.21
C GLY A 651 -7.05 25.08 5.67
N TYR A 652 -6.22 25.90 6.31
CA TYR A 652 -6.67 27.15 6.91
C TYR A 652 -6.90 28.27 5.88
N TRP A 653 -5.96 28.48 4.95
CA TRP A 653 -6.01 29.64 4.04
C TRP A 653 -6.70 29.35 2.72
N PHE A 654 -6.69 28.09 2.26
CA PHE A 654 -7.04 27.75 0.88
C PHE A 654 -8.21 26.78 0.77
N TYR A 655 -8.63 26.16 1.87
CA TYR A 655 -9.69 25.14 1.90
C TYR A 655 -10.85 25.53 2.83
N GLN A 656 -11.47 26.69 2.56
CA GLN A 656 -12.59 27.21 3.35
C GLN A 656 -13.97 26.96 2.72
N ASP A 657 -14.05 26.81 1.39
CA ASP A 657 -15.31 26.51 0.68
C ASP A 657 -15.60 25.00 0.72
N LYS A 658 -16.77 24.64 1.25
CA LYS A 658 -17.20 23.24 1.42
C LYS A 658 -18.02 22.70 0.25
N LYS A 659 -18.15 23.42 -0.86
CA LYS A 659 -18.92 22.93 -2.01
C LYS A 659 -18.29 21.71 -2.69
N LYS A 660 -16.94 21.59 -2.70
CA LYS A 660 -16.20 20.48 -3.32
C LYS A 660 -15.17 19.91 -2.37
N THR A 661 -15.59 19.00 -1.50
CA THR A 661 -14.75 18.51 -0.41
C THR A 661 -13.88 17.33 -0.81
N ILE A 662 -12.67 17.27 -0.22
CA ILE A 662 -11.80 16.10 -0.26
C ILE A 662 -12.38 15.03 0.66
N LYS A 663 -12.70 13.85 0.10
CA LYS A 663 -13.27 12.73 0.84
C LYS A 663 -12.20 11.78 1.40
N MET A 664 -12.39 11.27 2.60
CA MET A 664 -11.55 10.22 3.21
C MET A 664 -12.00 8.82 2.76
N ILE A 665 -11.67 8.46 1.52
CA ILE A 665 -12.07 7.18 0.91
C ILE A 665 -11.46 6.00 1.68
N LYS A 666 -12.28 4.99 1.99
CA LYS A 666 -11.85 3.82 2.77
C LYS A 666 -12.26 2.46 2.20
N GLY A 667 -11.57 1.42 2.68
CA GLY A 667 -11.88 0.04 2.37
C GLY A 667 -11.49 -0.35 0.94
N PRO A 668 -12.24 -1.25 0.29
CA PRO A 668 -11.87 -1.79 -1.02
C PRO A 668 -11.74 -0.73 -2.13
N LEU A 669 -12.54 0.34 -2.09
CA LEU A 669 -12.48 1.41 -3.09
C LEU A 669 -11.17 2.21 -2.99
N GLU A 670 -10.67 2.41 -1.77
CA GLU A 670 -9.37 3.03 -1.54
C GLU A 670 -8.25 2.14 -2.09
N SER A 671 -8.34 0.82 -1.88
CA SER A 671 -7.40 -0.16 -2.45
C SER A 671 -7.39 -0.12 -3.98
N PHE A 672 -8.56 -0.05 -4.61
CA PHE A 672 -8.70 0.09 -6.06
C PHE A 672 -7.92 1.31 -6.59
N ILE A 673 -8.17 2.49 -6.01
CA ILE A 673 -7.50 3.74 -6.40
C ILE A 673 -6.00 3.67 -6.11
N ARG A 674 -5.61 3.07 -4.97
CA ARG A 674 -4.21 2.94 -4.58
C ARG A 674 -3.40 2.06 -5.54
N GLN A 675 -4.01 1.10 -6.22
CA GLN A 675 -3.31 0.33 -7.26
C GLN A 675 -2.90 1.21 -8.44
N ALA A 676 -3.73 2.21 -8.80
CA ALA A 676 -3.43 3.22 -9.82
C ALA A 676 -2.46 4.31 -9.35
N TYR A 677 -2.03 4.30 -8.07
CA TYR A 677 -1.09 5.28 -7.56
C TYR A 677 0.36 4.88 -7.88
N PHE A 678 0.91 5.49 -8.93
CA PHE A 678 2.33 5.38 -9.31
C PHE A 678 3.11 6.63 -8.90
N GLY A 679 4.42 6.49 -8.69
CA GLY A 679 5.32 7.65 -8.52
C GLY A 679 5.68 8.27 -9.87
N GLY A 680 6.68 9.15 -9.89
CA GLY A 680 7.31 9.59 -11.14
C GLY A 680 8.06 8.44 -11.82
N ASN A 681 8.02 8.39 -13.15
CA ASN A 681 8.77 7.39 -13.92
C ASN A 681 10.27 7.73 -13.89
N SER A 682 11.12 6.71 -13.95
CA SER A 682 12.56 6.88 -14.01
C SER A 682 13.10 5.89 -15.04
N ASP A 683 13.58 6.41 -16.17
CA ASP A 683 13.87 5.63 -17.36
C ASP A 683 15.22 6.05 -17.96
N ILE A 684 15.93 5.10 -18.57
CA ILE A 684 17.03 5.34 -19.50
C ILE A 684 16.58 4.79 -20.84
N PHE A 685 16.65 5.62 -21.89
CA PHE A 685 16.14 5.28 -23.22
C PHE A 685 17.26 4.87 -24.19
N VAL A 686 18.52 5.12 -23.81
CA VAL A 686 19.70 4.68 -24.57
C VAL A 686 20.15 3.28 -24.14
N GLU A 687 20.50 2.45 -25.12
CA GLU A 687 20.85 1.04 -24.96
C GLU A 687 22.20 0.72 -25.63
N GLY A 688 22.80 -0.41 -25.26
CA GLY A 688 24.09 -0.86 -25.80
C GLY A 688 25.19 0.21 -25.74
N SER A 689 25.91 0.39 -26.85
CA SER A 689 26.96 1.41 -26.97
C SER A 689 26.46 2.86 -26.85
N ASN A 690 25.17 3.11 -27.09
CA ASN A 690 24.59 4.46 -27.00
C ASN A 690 24.44 4.96 -25.56
N ARG A 691 24.74 4.11 -24.56
CA ARG A 691 24.87 4.51 -23.16
C ARG A 691 26.05 5.45 -22.91
N PHE A 692 27.01 5.50 -23.84
CA PHE A 692 28.11 6.47 -23.87
C PHE A 692 27.72 7.65 -24.76
N VAL A 693 27.20 8.70 -24.15
CA VAL A 693 26.59 9.84 -24.85
C VAL A 693 27.59 10.98 -25.01
N LYS A 694 27.77 11.44 -26.25
CA LYS A 694 28.72 12.51 -26.62
C LYS A 694 28.16 13.93 -26.48
N LYS A 695 26.86 14.09 -26.29
CA LYS A 695 26.24 15.40 -26.06
C LYS A 695 24.89 15.24 -25.41
N GLY A 696 24.58 16.09 -24.45
CA GLY A 696 23.22 16.19 -23.93
C GLY A 696 22.97 17.45 -23.12
N LEU A 697 21.69 17.73 -22.95
CA LEU A 697 21.14 18.85 -22.19
C LEU A 697 20.25 18.28 -21.08
N HIS A 698 20.58 18.60 -19.83
CA HIS A 698 19.81 18.17 -18.66
C HIS A 698 18.88 19.28 -18.20
N TYR A 699 17.59 19.01 -18.29
CA TYR A 699 16.52 19.90 -17.89
C TYR A 699 15.84 19.39 -16.61
N ASP A 700 15.43 20.32 -15.75
CA ASP A 700 14.57 20.07 -14.59
C ASP A 700 13.31 20.94 -14.69
N MET A 701 12.14 20.38 -14.42
CA MET A 701 10.88 21.13 -14.54
C MET A 701 10.56 21.89 -13.25
N ASN A 702 10.29 23.18 -13.38
CA ASN A 702 10.03 24.06 -12.24
C ASN A 702 8.76 23.65 -11.48
N SER A 703 8.94 23.01 -10.32
CA SER A 703 7.85 22.63 -9.41
C SER A 703 6.77 21.76 -10.09
N GLN A 704 7.16 20.63 -10.68
CA GLN A 704 6.25 19.71 -11.39
C GLN A 704 4.98 19.32 -10.62
N TYR A 705 5.10 18.86 -9.37
CA TYR A 705 3.92 18.45 -8.61
C TYR A 705 2.98 19.63 -8.30
N PRO A 706 3.47 20.81 -7.86
CA PRO A 706 2.63 22.01 -7.80
C PRO A 706 1.97 22.41 -9.12
N PHE A 707 2.67 22.28 -10.26
CA PHE A 707 2.05 22.51 -11.56
C PHE A 707 0.91 21.51 -11.84
N ALA A 708 1.13 20.23 -11.54
CA ALA A 708 0.12 19.18 -11.64
C ALA A 708 -1.08 19.42 -10.71
N MET A 709 -0.88 20.01 -9.52
CA MET A 709 -1.95 20.35 -8.57
C MET A 709 -2.96 21.37 -9.14
N LYS A 710 -2.61 22.14 -10.17
CA LYS A 710 -3.51 23.13 -10.79
C LYS A 710 -4.56 22.51 -11.73
N ASN A 711 -4.50 21.20 -11.99
CA ASN A 711 -5.50 20.51 -12.82
C ASN A 711 -6.77 20.15 -12.03
N GLN A 712 -7.78 19.60 -12.72
CA GLN A 712 -9.00 19.06 -12.11
C GLN A 712 -8.67 17.98 -11.07
N MET A 713 -9.36 17.95 -9.92
CA MET A 713 -9.08 16.99 -8.84
C MET A 713 -10.32 16.17 -8.45
N PRO A 714 -10.13 14.90 -8.03
CA PRO A 714 -11.22 14.02 -7.62
C PRO A 714 -11.74 14.39 -6.23
N THR A 715 -12.58 15.43 -6.17
CA THR A 715 -13.37 15.84 -5.01
C THR A 715 -14.75 15.20 -5.04
N GLY A 716 -15.46 15.30 -3.91
CA GLY A 716 -16.80 14.76 -3.77
C GLY A 716 -16.84 13.24 -3.67
N ASN A 717 -18.05 12.71 -3.58
CA ASN A 717 -18.26 11.29 -3.35
C ASN A 717 -18.00 10.46 -4.62
N PRO A 718 -17.24 9.35 -4.54
CA PRO A 718 -16.94 8.52 -5.70
C PRO A 718 -18.10 7.57 -6.05
N VAL A 719 -18.18 7.23 -7.33
CA VAL A 719 -19.11 6.24 -7.88
C VAL A 719 -18.30 5.13 -8.53
N PHE A 720 -18.45 3.89 -8.07
CA PHE A 720 -17.89 2.74 -8.76
C PHE A 720 -18.86 2.26 -9.85
N SER A 721 -18.36 1.89 -11.03
CA SER A 721 -19.19 1.34 -12.11
C SER A 721 -18.42 0.28 -12.90
N ASN A 722 -19.15 -0.67 -13.50
CA ASN A 722 -18.64 -1.59 -14.52
C ASN A 722 -18.88 -1.11 -15.96
N ASN A 723 -19.19 0.17 -16.16
CA ASN A 723 -19.30 0.75 -17.49
C ASN A 723 -17.97 0.58 -18.26
N THR A 724 -18.06 0.22 -19.54
CA THR A 724 -16.90 -0.05 -20.40
C THR A 724 -16.52 1.16 -21.25
N ASP A 725 -17.32 2.24 -21.23
CA ASP A 725 -17.02 3.50 -21.91
C ASP A 725 -16.10 4.39 -21.04
N LEU A 726 -14.93 4.77 -21.57
CA LEU A 726 -14.01 5.68 -20.91
C LEU A 726 -14.60 7.10 -20.72
N ASN A 727 -15.52 7.53 -21.58
CA ASN A 727 -16.14 8.86 -21.50
C ASN A 727 -17.06 9.00 -20.28
N TYR A 728 -17.65 7.90 -19.82
CA TYR A 728 -18.41 7.87 -18.57
C TYR A 728 -17.54 8.29 -17.37
N TYR A 729 -16.27 7.88 -17.35
CA TYR A 729 -15.31 8.22 -16.30
C TYR A 729 -14.64 9.57 -16.56
N SER A 730 -15.40 10.67 -16.51
CA SER A 730 -14.91 12.03 -16.78
C SER A 730 -13.60 12.35 -16.03
N LEU A 731 -13.55 12.11 -14.72
CA LEU A 731 -12.32 12.14 -13.93
C LEU A 731 -12.32 10.98 -12.92
N GLY A 732 -11.32 10.11 -13.00
CA GLY A 732 -11.33 8.92 -12.17
C GLY A 732 -10.18 7.95 -12.41
N PHE A 733 -10.43 6.70 -12.05
CA PHE A 733 -9.48 5.59 -12.15
C PHE A 733 -10.20 4.37 -12.72
N VAL A 734 -9.59 3.69 -13.67
CA VAL A 734 -10.16 2.53 -14.35
C VAL A 734 -9.23 1.33 -14.23
N PHE A 735 -9.80 0.13 -14.31
CA PHE A 735 -9.05 -1.09 -14.58
C PHE A 735 -9.28 -1.45 -16.04
N ALA A 736 -8.19 -1.53 -16.80
CA ALA A 736 -8.26 -1.69 -18.25
C ALA A 736 -7.24 -2.71 -18.74
N LYS A 737 -7.57 -3.38 -19.84
CA LYS A 737 -6.63 -4.11 -20.68
C LYS A 737 -5.99 -3.13 -21.65
N ILE A 738 -4.68 -2.96 -21.57
CA ILE A 738 -3.92 -1.94 -22.30
C ILE A 738 -3.01 -2.65 -23.29
N THR A 739 -3.07 -2.24 -24.55
CA THR A 739 -2.21 -2.73 -25.63
C THR A 739 -1.34 -1.58 -26.13
N PRO A 740 -0.04 -1.59 -25.84
CA PRO A 740 0.90 -0.60 -26.34
C PRO A 740 1.02 -0.60 -27.88
N PRO A 741 1.33 0.54 -28.49
CA PRO A 741 1.68 0.59 -29.90
C PRO A 741 3.05 -0.06 -30.17
N ASN A 742 3.34 -0.32 -31.45
CA ASN A 742 4.66 -0.80 -31.86
C ASN A 742 5.75 0.30 -31.70
N LYS A 743 7.03 -0.10 -31.83
CA LYS A 743 8.18 0.80 -31.63
C LYS A 743 8.23 1.95 -32.65
N ASP A 744 7.70 1.74 -33.85
CA ASP A 744 7.69 2.75 -34.92
C ASP A 744 6.68 3.86 -34.65
N THR A 745 5.53 3.52 -34.04
CA THR A 745 4.53 4.51 -33.61
C THR A 745 4.98 5.25 -32.35
N LEU A 746 5.56 4.54 -31.37
CA LEU A 746 6.01 5.15 -30.12
C LEU A 746 7.30 4.48 -29.62
N ALA A 747 8.42 5.19 -29.75
CA ALA A 747 9.72 4.65 -29.33
C ALA A 747 9.76 4.40 -27.82
N ASN A 748 9.44 5.44 -27.03
CA ASN A 748 9.52 5.46 -25.58
C ASN A 748 8.13 5.35 -24.95
N LEU A 749 7.78 4.16 -24.47
CA LEU A 749 6.54 3.91 -23.75
C LEU A 749 6.53 4.63 -22.40
N PHE A 750 5.34 4.98 -21.91
CA PHE A 750 5.21 5.74 -20.67
C PHE A 750 4.08 5.30 -19.73
N ILE A 751 3.16 4.43 -20.17
CA ILE A 751 2.13 3.89 -19.28
C ILE A 751 2.79 2.90 -18.30
N PRO A 752 2.72 3.16 -16.98
CA PRO A 752 3.37 2.32 -15.99
C PRO A 752 2.60 1.00 -15.75
N PHE A 753 3.35 -0.06 -15.46
CA PHE A 753 2.88 -1.37 -15.06
C PHE A 753 3.65 -1.84 -13.82
N ARG A 754 2.92 -2.37 -12.82
CA ARG A 754 3.52 -2.90 -11.60
C ARG A 754 3.77 -4.40 -11.70
N ASN A 755 5.05 -4.75 -11.76
CA ASN A 755 5.55 -6.13 -11.76
C ASN A 755 5.24 -6.86 -10.44
N THR A 756 5.33 -8.19 -10.47
CA THR A 756 5.04 -9.06 -9.31
C THR A 756 6.00 -8.84 -8.13
N ASP A 757 7.21 -8.36 -8.40
CA ASP A 757 8.21 -7.99 -7.38
C ASP A 757 8.01 -6.57 -6.80
N GLY A 758 7.01 -5.83 -7.31
CA GLY A 758 6.70 -4.46 -6.92
C GLY A 758 7.43 -3.38 -7.73
N SER A 759 8.36 -3.75 -8.62
CA SER A 759 9.00 -2.82 -9.55
C SER A 759 7.99 -2.25 -10.55
N VAL A 760 8.31 -1.10 -11.14
CA VAL A 760 7.48 -0.43 -12.15
C VAL A 760 8.24 -0.40 -13.45
N SER A 761 7.57 -0.72 -14.55
CA SER A 761 8.11 -0.72 -15.91
C SER A 761 7.07 -0.24 -16.91
N CYS A 762 7.46 0.04 -18.15
CA CYS A 762 6.54 0.33 -19.25
C CYS A 762 6.68 -0.80 -20.30
N PRO A 763 5.95 -1.92 -20.18
CA PRO A 763 6.10 -3.08 -21.06
C PRO A 763 5.49 -2.82 -22.44
N ARG A 764 5.98 -3.54 -23.46
CA ARG A 764 5.50 -3.46 -24.86
C ARG A 764 4.40 -4.49 -25.14
N GLU A 765 4.26 -5.51 -24.29
CA GLU A 765 3.21 -6.52 -24.35
C GLU A 765 1.86 -5.96 -23.88
N THR A 766 0.75 -6.61 -24.25
CA THR A 766 -0.56 -6.31 -23.67
C THR A 766 -0.61 -6.69 -22.20
N PHE A 767 -1.10 -5.80 -21.34
CA PHE A 767 -1.22 -6.03 -19.90
C PHE A 767 -2.55 -5.49 -19.35
N TYR A 768 -2.85 -5.83 -18.10
CA TYR A 768 -3.99 -5.29 -17.37
C TYR A 768 -3.46 -4.46 -16.21
N GLU A 769 -3.97 -3.24 -16.04
CA GLU A 769 -3.54 -2.38 -14.95
C GLU A 769 -4.63 -1.42 -14.48
N PHE A 770 -4.52 -1.01 -13.22
CA PHE A 770 -5.29 0.11 -12.67
C PHE A 770 -4.60 1.42 -13.09
N ILE A 771 -5.33 2.32 -13.75
CA ILE A 771 -4.76 3.53 -14.32
C ILE A 771 -5.71 4.72 -14.13
N SER A 772 -5.15 5.93 -14.02
CA SER A 772 -5.96 7.15 -14.05
C SER A 772 -6.58 7.38 -15.43
N THR A 773 -7.75 8.02 -15.48
CA THR A 773 -8.38 8.34 -16.78
C THR A 773 -7.54 9.31 -17.60
N VAL A 774 -6.77 10.19 -16.94
CA VAL A 774 -5.92 11.20 -17.61
C VAL A 774 -4.72 10.57 -18.32
N GLU A 775 -4.06 9.60 -17.69
CA GLU A 775 -2.95 8.87 -18.34
C GLU A 775 -3.45 7.97 -19.45
N LEU A 776 -4.61 7.32 -19.26
CA LEU A 776 -5.14 6.45 -20.28
C LEU A 776 -5.54 7.24 -21.54
N ARG A 777 -6.19 8.40 -21.38
CA ARG A 777 -6.52 9.29 -22.51
C ARG A 777 -5.28 9.74 -23.27
N GLN A 778 -4.24 10.22 -22.56
CA GLN A 778 -2.97 10.54 -23.22
C GLN A 778 -2.37 9.31 -23.91
N GLY A 779 -2.46 8.12 -23.30
CA GLY A 779 -2.05 6.87 -23.95
C GLY A 779 -2.75 6.67 -25.30
N LEU A 780 -4.06 6.81 -25.36
CA LEU A 780 -4.84 6.65 -26.59
C LEU A 780 -4.40 7.63 -27.68
N GLU A 781 -4.07 8.88 -27.33
CA GLU A 781 -3.53 9.89 -28.25
C GLU A 781 -2.20 9.45 -28.88
N TYR A 782 -1.38 8.69 -28.14
CA TYR A 782 -0.08 8.17 -28.59
C TYR A 782 -0.17 6.74 -29.16
N GLY A 783 -1.38 6.27 -29.51
CA GLY A 783 -1.60 5.02 -30.22
C GLY A 783 -1.75 3.77 -29.36
N TYR A 784 -1.81 3.91 -28.02
CA TYR A 784 -2.24 2.80 -27.18
C TYR A 784 -3.70 2.43 -27.49
N LYS A 785 -4.06 1.16 -27.27
CA LYS A 785 -5.46 0.70 -27.29
C LYS A 785 -5.85 0.23 -25.90
N ALA A 786 -7.11 0.44 -25.53
CA ALA A 786 -7.61 0.04 -24.22
C ALA A 786 -9.02 -0.53 -24.26
N GLU A 787 -9.28 -1.54 -23.43
CA GLU A 787 -10.61 -2.07 -23.12
C GLU A 787 -10.86 -1.86 -21.63
N ILE A 788 -11.87 -1.07 -21.28
CA ILE A 788 -12.22 -0.77 -19.88
C ILE A 788 -13.10 -1.90 -19.33
N LEU A 789 -12.79 -2.37 -18.13
CA LEU A 789 -13.58 -3.40 -17.45
C LEU A 789 -14.47 -2.79 -16.36
N CYS A 790 -13.95 -1.83 -15.61
CA CYS A 790 -14.65 -1.10 -14.56
C CYS A 790 -13.82 0.09 -14.10
N GLY A 791 -14.39 0.94 -13.25
CA GLY A 791 -13.68 2.09 -12.70
C GLY A 791 -14.43 2.81 -11.59
N VAL A 792 -13.77 3.85 -11.09
CA VAL A 792 -14.25 4.79 -10.10
C VAL A 792 -14.31 6.16 -10.75
N ASN A 793 -15.50 6.74 -10.80
CA ASN A 793 -15.75 8.10 -11.28
C ASN A 793 -15.92 9.08 -10.11
N PHE A 794 -15.60 10.35 -10.33
CA PHE A 794 -15.85 11.45 -9.40
C PHE A 794 -16.75 12.50 -10.07
N PRO A 795 -18.09 12.34 -10.00
CA PRO A 795 -19.02 13.24 -10.69
C PRO A 795 -18.93 14.71 -10.20
N GLU A 796 -18.55 14.91 -8.94
CA GLU A 796 -18.38 16.20 -8.28
C GLU A 796 -16.90 16.66 -8.27
N ALA A 797 -16.10 16.19 -9.23
CA ALA A 797 -14.73 16.62 -9.38
C ALA A 797 -14.63 18.17 -9.49
N CYS A 798 -13.57 18.73 -8.92
CA CYS A 798 -13.33 20.16 -9.01
C CYS A 798 -12.69 20.50 -10.35
N GLU A 799 -12.95 21.71 -10.82
CA GLU A 799 -12.33 22.21 -12.04
C GLU A 799 -10.86 22.55 -11.80
N ALA A 800 -10.13 22.78 -12.89
CA ALA A 800 -8.75 23.24 -12.82
C ALA A 800 -8.66 24.54 -11.98
N ASN A 801 -7.61 24.66 -11.19
CA ASN A 801 -7.32 25.75 -10.24
C ASN A 801 -8.29 25.89 -9.06
N GLU A 802 -9.41 25.18 -9.03
CA GLU A 802 -10.43 25.36 -7.99
C GLU A 802 -9.96 24.91 -6.60
N LEU A 803 -9.29 23.75 -6.51
CA LEU A 803 -8.85 23.20 -5.22
C LEU A 803 -7.49 23.76 -4.75
N PHE A 804 -6.48 23.78 -5.62
CA PHE A 804 -5.11 24.14 -5.24
C PHE A 804 -4.56 25.40 -5.94
N GLY A 805 -5.29 26.03 -6.86
CA GLY A 805 -4.77 27.13 -7.69
C GLY A 805 -4.18 28.26 -6.85
N LYS A 806 -4.99 28.85 -5.95
CA LYS A 806 -4.54 29.92 -5.04
C LYS A 806 -3.36 29.51 -4.14
N PHE A 807 -3.37 28.26 -3.65
CA PHE A 807 -2.29 27.73 -2.81
C PHE A 807 -0.97 27.66 -3.58
N VAL A 808 -1.02 27.15 -4.80
CA VAL A 808 0.16 27.02 -5.67
C VAL A 808 0.65 28.40 -6.09
N ASP A 809 -0.23 29.25 -6.59
CA ASP A 809 0.15 30.57 -7.14
C ASP A 809 0.82 31.45 -6.08
N GLN A 810 0.22 31.57 -4.89
CA GLN A 810 0.77 32.42 -3.83
C GLN A 810 2.12 31.91 -3.31
N LEU A 811 2.25 30.61 -3.03
CA LEU A 811 3.51 30.07 -2.52
C LEU A 811 4.59 30.01 -3.60
N TYR A 812 4.23 29.82 -4.87
CA TYR A 812 5.20 29.85 -5.96
C TYR A 812 5.76 31.26 -6.15
N GLU A 813 4.89 32.27 -6.09
CA GLU A 813 5.29 33.68 -6.13
C GLU A 813 6.26 34.00 -4.99
N ILE A 814 5.92 33.67 -3.74
CA ILE A 814 6.82 33.86 -2.59
C ILE A 814 8.16 33.15 -2.80
N LYS A 815 8.14 31.90 -3.29
CA LYS A 815 9.36 31.13 -3.60
C LYS A 815 10.23 31.83 -4.65
N ALA A 816 9.61 32.47 -5.65
CA ALA A 816 10.29 33.07 -6.79
C ALA A 816 10.83 34.48 -6.48
N THR A 817 10.07 35.30 -5.74
CA THR A 817 10.34 36.74 -5.60
C THR A 817 10.77 37.18 -4.21
N SER A 818 10.52 36.40 -3.14
CA SER A 818 10.88 36.83 -1.78
C SER A 818 12.39 36.89 -1.57
N THR A 819 12.85 38.02 -1.02
CA THR A 819 14.23 38.23 -0.54
C THR A 819 14.46 37.64 0.85
N ASP A 820 13.39 37.33 1.59
CA ASP A 820 13.48 36.66 2.89
C ASP A 820 13.76 35.16 2.68
N SER A 821 14.93 34.71 3.13
CA SER A 821 15.36 33.32 2.95
C SER A 821 14.49 32.32 3.68
N VAL A 822 13.89 32.70 4.82
CA VAL A 822 13.00 31.87 5.63
C VAL A 822 11.66 31.71 4.92
N GLU A 823 11.04 32.80 4.46
CA GLU A 823 9.77 32.75 3.74
C GLU A 823 9.89 31.92 2.46
N ARG A 824 10.95 32.15 1.68
CA ARG A 824 11.26 31.38 0.48
C ARG A 824 11.41 29.89 0.77
N MET A 825 12.08 29.54 1.88
CA MET A 825 12.23 28.15 2.32
C MET A 825 10.89 27.54 2.72
N ILE A 826 10.07 28.23 3.52
CA ILE A 826 8.75 27.77 3.95
C ILE A 826 7.84 27.53 2.75
N ALA A 827 7.81 28.46 1.80
CA ALA A 827 7.02 28.36 0.59
C ALA A 827 7.45 27.16 -0.28
N LYS A 828 8.75 27.00 -0.52
CA LYS A 828 9.31 25.85 -1.25
C LYS A 828 8.97 24.51 -0.59
N LEU A 829 9.17 24.41 0.73
CA LEU A 829 8.89 23.19 1.49
C LEU A 829 7.38 22.86 1.51
N SER A 830 6.52 23.87 1.60
CA SER A 830 5.07 23.68 1.65
C SER A 830 4.48 23.25 0.33
N LEU A 831 4.94 23.84 -0.78
CA LEU A 831 4.57 23.42 -2.13
C LEU A 831 4.89 21.94 -2.39
N ASN A 832 6.09 21.49 -2.02
CA ASN A 832 6.57 20.15 -2.39
C ASN A 832 6.08 19.04 -1.45
N SER A 833 5.70 19.36 -0.21
CA SER A 833 5.39 18.35 0.81
C SER A 833 3.90 18.03 0.95
N THR A 834 3.01 18.91 0.48
CA THR A 834 1.56 18.79 0.70
C THR A 834 0.97 17.56 0.00
N TYR A 835 1.28 17.34 -1.29
CA TYR A 835 0.62 16.28 -2.07
C TYR A 835 0.86 14.88 -1.49
N GLY A 836 2.07 14.61 -0.99
CA GLY A 836 2.43 13.30 -0.46
C GLY A 836 1.63 12.90 0.79
N LYS A 837 1.09 13.89 1.52
CA LYS A 837 0.26 13.64 2.70
C LYS A 837 -1.05 12.94 2.35
N PHE A 838 -1.67 13.29 1.23
CA PHE A 838 -2.94 12.68 0.80
C PHE A 838 -2.80 11.19 0.47
N GLY A 839 -1.63 10.76 -0.01
CA GLY A 839 -1.36 9.39 -0.44
C GLY A 839 -0.70 8.51 0.62
N GLN A 840 -0.60 9.01 1.86
CA GLN A 840 0.08 8.32 2.97
C GLN A 840 -0.48 6.90 3.15
N LYS A 841 0.41 5.90 3.22
CA LYS A 841 0.03 4.51 3.47
C LYS A 841 -0.44 4.32 4.91
N GLU A 842 -1.30 3.33 5.11
CA GLU A 842 -1.69 2.86 6.44
C GLU A 842 -0.48 2.27 7.17
N LYS A 843 -0.42 2.40 8.50
CA LYS A 843 0.65 1.81 9.31
C LYS A 843 0.45 0.29 9.38
N GLU A 844 1.39 -0.46 8.83
CA GLU A 844 1.37 -1.92 8.90
C GLU A 844 1.81 -2.45 10.27
N TYR A 845 2.66 -1.71 10.97
CA TYR A 845 3.18 -2.09 12.27
C TYR A 845 2.92 -1.01 13.32
N ARG A 846 2.79 -1.45 14.56
CA ARG A 846 2.65 -0.62 15.75
C ARG A 846 3.86 -0.81 16.63
N ILE A 847 4.44 0.28 17.09
CA ILE A 847 5.42 0.27 18.17
C ILE A 847 4.74 0.87 19.39
N LYS A 848 4.83 0.18 20.52
CA LYS A 848 4.30 0.65 21.80
C LYS A 848 5.32 0.46 22.91
N ILE A 849 5.37 1.44 23.81
CA ILE A 849 5.96 1.30 25.14
C ILE A 849 4.81 0.97 26.09
N MET A 850 4.95 -0.09 26.88
CA MET A 850 3.91 -0.56 27.81
C MET A 850 4.53 -1.24 29.02
N LYS A 851 3.69 -1.56 30.00
CA LYS A 851 4.11 -2.37 31.13
C LYS A 851 4.44 -3.79 30.68
N THR A 852 5.50 -4.36 31.26
CA THR A 852 6.01 -5.69 30.89
C THR A 852 4.96 -6.79 31.10
N ASP A 853 4.15 -6.68 32.17
CA ASP A 853 3.05 -7.62 32.47
C ASP A 853 1.93 -7.62 31.41
N GLN A 854 1.78 -6.54 30.64
CA GLN A 854 0.78 -6.41 29.57
C GLN A 854 1.27 -6.90 28.20
N VAL A 855 2.55 -7.29 28.07
CA VAL A 855 3.12 -7.72 26.78
C VAL A 855 2.49 -9.02 26.27
N SER A 856 2.10 -9.92 27.18
CA SER A 856 1.43 -11.18 26.86
C SER A 856 0.12 -10.95 26.08
N GLU A 857 -0.67 -9.93 26.45
CA GLU A 857 -1.94 -9.59 25.76
C GLU A 857 -1.76 -9.37 24.25
N ILE A 858 -0.58 -8.90 23.83
CA ILE A 858 -0.26 -8.65 22.42
C ILE A 858 0.39 -9.87 21.78
N THR A 859 1.41 -10.44 22.43
CA THR A 859 2.19 -11.56 21.87
C THR A 859 1.38 -12.85 21.77
N ASP A 860 0.36 -13.01 22.61
CA ASP A 860 -0.60 -14.12 22.53
C ASP A 860 -1.51 -13.99 21.31
N LYS A 861 -1.78 -12.77 20.81
CA LYS A 861 -2.69 -12.56 19.67
C LYS A 861 -1.96 -12.33 18.36
N TYR A 862 -0.87 -11.57 18.37
CA TYR A 862 -0.20 -11.05 17.20
C TYR A 862 1.26 -11.48 17.13
N HIS A 863 1.76 -11.60 15.91
CA HIS A 863 3.18 -11.73 15.65
C HIS A 863 3.87 -10.38 15.89
N TYR A 864 4.99 -10.42 16.61
CA TYR A 864 5.86 -9.28 16.88
C TYR A 864 7.18 -9.42 16.12
N SER A 865 7.77 -8.28 15.77
CA SER A 865 9.06 -8.18 15.08
C SER A 865 10.23 -8.01 16.05
N TYR A 866 10.03 -7.30 17.15
CA TYR A 866 10.98 -7.19 18.25
C TYR A 866 10.27 -6.85 19.56
N LEU A 867 10.92 -7.21 20.66
CA LEU A 867 10.52 -6.96 22.04
C LEU A 867 11.79 -6.74 22.86
N SER A 868 11.87 -5.63 23.59
CA SER A 868 12.97 -5.33 24.50
C SER A 868 12.43 -4.73 25.79
N ASP A 869 12.99 -5.12 26.93
CA ASP A 869 12.77 -4.41 28.18
C ASP A 869 13.56 -3.09 28.16
N ILE A 870 12.94 -2.02 28.66
CA ILE A 870 13.52 -0.66 28.65
C ILE A 870 13.86 -0.17 30.05
N SER A 871 13.15 -0.66 31.06
CA SER A 871 13.40 -0.45 32.48
C SER A 871 12.73 -1.58 33.28
N ASP A 872 12.88 -1.56 34.61
CA ASP A 872 12.08 -2.42 35.47
C ASP A 872 10.58 -2.15 35.24
N GLY A 873 9.84 -3.18 34.84
CA GLY A 873 8.40 -3.12 34.57
C GLY A 873 7.93 -2.43 33.29
N LEU A 874 8.82 -1.98 32.38
CA LEU A 874 8.44 -1.43 31.06
C LEU A 874 9.17 -2.14 29.91
N SER A 875 8.43 -2.39 28.82
CA SER A 875 8.96 -2.97 27.59
C SER A 875 8.49 -2.19 26.35
N ILE A 876 9.30 -2.26 25.29
CA ILE A 876 8.96 -1.78 23.95
C ILE A 876 8.72 -2.96 23.01
N ILE A 877 7.59 -2.93 22.30
CA ILE A 877 7.20 -3.99 21.37
C ILE A 877 6.81 -3.41 20.02
N LYS A 878 7.30 -4.03 18.94
CA LYS A 878 6.81 -3.81 17.58
C LYS A 878 6.01 -5.02 17.11
N TYR A 879 4.75 -4.82 16.75
CA TYR A 879 3.87 -5.90 16.30
C TYR A 879 3.01 -5.47 15.11
N GLY A 880 2.62 -6.45 14.29
CA GLY A 880 1.79 -6.25 13.10
C GLY A 880 0.43 -6.94 13.23
N PRO A 881 -0.47 -6.78 12.23
CA PRO A 881 -1.79 -7.42 12.24
C PRO A 881 -1.74 -8.93 12.04
N ARG A 882 -0.59 -9.49 11.64
CA ARG A 882 -0.41 -10.93 11.46
C ARG A 882 -0.61 -11.64 12.80
N LEU A 883 -1.47 -12.65 12.84
CA LEU A 883 -1.67 -13.48 14.04
C LEU A 883 -0.39 -14.18 14.49
N ASN A 884 -0.30 -14.51 15.78
CA ASN A 884 0.81 -15.32 16.29
C ASN A 884 0.80 -16.75 15.70
N GLU A 885 1.90 -17.47 15.88
CA GLU A 885 2.08 -18.77 15.24
C GLU A 885 1.07 -19.83 15.69
N LYS A 886 0.77 -19.89 16.99
CA LYS A 886 -0.19 -20.84 17.56
C LYS A 886 -1.58 -20.67 16.96
N TYR A 887 -2.09 -19.44 16.86
CA TYR A 887 -3.37 -19.19 16.21
C TYR A 887 -3.32 -19.52 14.73
N ARG A 888 -2.24 -19.17 14.01
CA ARG A 888 -2.09 -19.57 12.59
C ARG A 888 -2.12 -21.08 12.40
N GLN A 889 -1.49 -21.85 13.29
CA GLN A 889 -1.52 -23.32 13.26
C GLN A 889 -2.94 -23.84 13.54
N LEU A 890 -3.62 -23.35 14.58
CA LEU A 890 -5.01 -23.70 14.87
C LEU A 890 -5.95 -23.39 13.70
N TYR A 891 -5.79 -22.23 13.04
CA TYR A 891 -6.55 -21.86 11.84
C TYR A 891 -6.24 -22.75 10.64
N LYS A 892 -4.98 -23.15 10.44
CA LYS A 892 -4.59 -24.12 9.39
C LYS A 892 -5.16 -25.51 9.65
N GLU A 893 -5.27 -25.91 10.91
CA GLU A 893 -5.82 -27.20 11.32
C GLU A 893 -7.36 -27.23 11.25
N HIS A 894 -8.03 -26.08 11.41
CA HIS A 894 -9.49 -25.98 11.52
C HIS A 894 -10.21 -25.35 10.33
N SER A 895 -9.54 -25.00 9.22
CA SER A 895 -10.21 -24.24 8.16
C SER A 895 -9.92 -24.66 6.72
N GLU A 896 -11.02 -24.87 5.97
CA GLU A 896 -11.13 -24.61 4.54
C GLU A 896 -11.17 -23.09 4.23
N PHE A 897 -10.46 -22.26 5.01
CA PHE A 897 -10.33 -20.83 4.76
C PHE A 897 -8.91 -20.47 4.30
N ASP A 898 -8.85 -19.82 3.15
CA ASP A 898 -7.67 -19.20 2.54
C ASP A 898 -7.01 -18.20 3.51
N ASP A 899 -5.70 -18.30 3.74
CA ASP A 899 -4.88 -17.38 4.55
C ASP A 899 -5.10 -15.89 4.17
N ASN A 900 -5.60 -15.63 2.96
CA ASN A 900 -5.96 -14.31 2.44
C ASN A 900 -7.28 -13.71 2.98
N LYS A 901 -8.11 -14.49 3.69
CA LYS A 901 -9.38 -14.00 4.30
C LYS A 901 -9.22 -13.44 5.70
N SER A 902 -8.00 -13.17 6.16
CA SER A 902 -7.80 -12.32 7.34
C SER A 902 -8.22 -10.88 7.04
N THR A 903 -9.54 -10.64 7.01
CA THR A 903 -10.15 -9.32 7.17
C THR A 903 -9.91 -8.85 8.60
N TYR A 904 -8.67 -8.59 8.95
CA TYR A 904 -8.38 -7.65 10.01
C TYR A 904 -8.62 -6.29 9.39
N THR A 905 -9.67 -5.63 9.87
CA THR A 905 -9.82 -4.18 9.76
C THR A 905 -8.49 -3.55 10.16
N LYS A 906 -7.70 -3.14 9.17
CA LYS A 906 -6.57 -2.26 9.39
C LYS A 906 -7.16 -1.03 10.07
N GLU A 907 -6.96 -0.92 11.38
CA GLU A 907 -7.42 0.23 12.16
C GLU A 907 -6.74 1.47 11.58
N ARG A 908 -7.53 2.28 10.86
CA ARG A 908 -7.05 3.50 10.20
C ARG A 908 -6.73 4.56 11.24
N GLY A 909 -5.44 4.84 11.39
CA GLY A 909 -4.95 5.94 12.24
C GLY A 909 -4.65 7.25 11.50
N ILE A 910 -4.77 7.30 10.17
CA ILE A 910 -4.40 8.49 9.38
C ILE A 910 -5.47 8.77 8.31
N PRO A 911 -6.13 9.94 8.34
CA PRO A 911 -6.86 10.49 7.20
C PRO A 911 -5.98 10.52 5.94
N SER A 912 -6.30 9.70 4.93
CA SER A 912 -5.66 9.71 3.62
C SER A 912 -6.74 9.89 2.56
N ALA A 913 -6.43 10.67 1.53
CA ALA A 913 -7.25 10.91 0.35
C ALA A 913 -6.43 10.52 -0.88
N VAL A 914 -6.12 9.21 -1.01
CA VAL A 914 -5.21 8.67 -2.01
C VAL A 914 -5.57 9.10 -3.45
N GLN A 915 -6.86 9.32 -3.73
CA GLN A 915 -7.34 9.81 -5.02
C GLN A 915 -6.68 11.13 -5.45
N ILE A 916 -6.40 12.03 -4.49
CA ILE A 916 -5.76 13.32 -4.78
C ILE A 916 -4.30 13.11 -5.18
N SER A 917 -3.51 12.35 -4.40
CA SER A 917 -2.10 12.09 -4.76
C SER A 917 -1.96 11.26 -6.02
N ALA A 918 -2.82 10.26 -6.20
CA ALA A 918 -2.80 9.43 -7.41
C ALA A 918 -3.05 10.30 -8.64
N MET A 919 -4.05 11.19 -8.61
CA MET A 919 -4.32 12.10 -9.73
C MET A 919 -3.19 13.12 -9.95
N ILE A 920 -2.67 13.76 -8.90
CA ILE A 920 -1.52 14.69 -8.99
C ILE A 920 -0.31 14.00 -9.63
N SER A 921 0.02 12.79 -9.19
CA SER A 921 1.15 12.04 -9.76
C SER A 921 0.92 11.66 -11.23
N SER A 922 -0.33 11.43 -11.61
CA SER A 922 -0.73 11.13 -12.99
C SER A 922 -0.52 12.34 -13.87
N TYR A 923 -1.00 13.52 -13.47
CA TYR A 923 -0.73 14.78 -14.18
C TYR A 923 0.76 15.12 -14.25
N ALA A 924 1.52 14.83 -13.19
CA ALA A 924 2.97 15.01 -13.23
C ALA A 924 3.61 14.13 -14.32
N ARG A 925 3.24 12.85 -14.43
CA ARG A 925 3.70 11.98 -15.51
C ARG A 925 3.23 12.46 -16.89
N THR A 926 1.95 12.80 -17.05
CA THR A 926 1.43 13.24 -18.35
C THR A 926 2.07 14.55 -18.82
N SER A 927 2.53 15.42 -17.92
CA SER A 927 3.24 16.65 -18.27
C SER A 927 4.62 16.40 -18.92
N ILE A 928 5.31 15.32 -18.58
CA ILE A 928 6.67 15.03 -19.10
C ILE A 928 6.65 14.08 -20.29
N ASN A 929 5.63 13.23 -20.43
CA ASN A 929 5.56 12.20 -21.46
C ASN A 929 5.71 12.71 -22.91
N PRO A 930 5.13 13.86 -23.32
CA PRO A 930 5.30 14.39 -24.67
C PRO A 930 6.77 14.62 -25.05
N PHE A 931 7.57 15.04 -24.08
CA PHE A 931 8.97 15.39 -24.30
C PHE A 931 9.90 14.17 -24.40
N LYS A 932 9.39 12.97 -24.09
CA LYS A 932 10.13 11.71 -24.25
C LYS A 932 10.12 11.20 -25.69
N ASN A 933 9.25 11.72 -26.55
CA ASN A 933 9.04 11.22 -27.92
C ASN A 933 9.03 12.36 -28.95
N ILE A 934 9.84 13.40 -28.76
CA ILE A 934 9.96 14.50 -29.72
C ILE A 934 10.62 13.96 -31.01
N PRO A 935 9.98 14.09 -32.19
CA PRO A 935 10.57 13.62 -33.44
C PRO A 935 11.93 14.26 -33.70
N GLY A 936 12.95 13.44 -33.94
CA GLY A 936 14.31 13.89 -34.21
C GLY A 936 15.09 14.40 -33.00
N ASN A 937 14.54 14.33 -31.77
CA ASN A 937 15.26 14.69 -30.55
C ASN A 937 15.26 13.52 -29.57
N ILE A 938 16.39 12.83 -29.47
CA ILE A 938 16.53 11.62 -28.67
C ILE A 938 16.45 11.97 -27.18
N ALA A 939 15.48 11.38 -26.49
CA ALA A 939 15.49 11.33 -25.04
C ALA A 939 16.54 10.33 -24.58
N ILE A 940 17.44 10.74 -23.69
CA ILE A 940 18.53 9.90 -23.15
C ILE A 940 18.08 9.27 -21.83
N ALA A 941 17.52 10.10 -20.95
CA ALA A 941 17.08 9.69 -19.62
C ALA A 941 15.94 10.59 -19.12
N SER A 942 15.13 10.07 -18.21
CA SER A 942 14.13 10.85 -17.47
C SER A 942 14.05 10.36 -16.02
N ASN A 943 13.89 11.26 -15.06
CA ASN A 943 13.78 10.90 -13.65
C ASN A 943 12.79 11.83 -12.93
N THR A 944 11.52 11.40 -12.85
CA THR A 944 10.40 12.14 -12.24
C THR A 944 10.10 13.47 -12.91
N ASP A 945 10.85 14.51 -12.56
CA ASP A 945 10.72 15.91 -13.00
C ASP A 945 11.85 16.35 -13.94
N SER A 946 12.87 15.50 -14.12
CA SER A 946 14.00 15.81 -15.01
C SER A 946 13.99 15.01 -16.32
N LEU A 947 14.57 15.63 -17.35
CA LEU A 947 14.68 15.10 -18.71
C LEU A 947 16.07 15.41 -19.28
N ILE A 948 16.70 14.43 -19.92
CA ILE A 948 17.97 14.60 -20.63
C ILE A 948 17.74 14.33 -22.10
N LEU A 949 18.06 15.30 -22.94
CA LEU A 949 17.83 15.28 -24.39
C LEU A 949 19.13 15.54 -25.16
N GLU A 950 19.21 15.05 -26.39
CA GLU A 950 20.34 15.33 -27.30
C GLU A 950 20.29 16.73 -27.91
N HIS A 951 19.08 17.22 -28.20
CA HIS A 951 18.83 18.54 -28.78
C HIS A 951 17.98 19.42 -27.83
N PRO A 952 18.09 20.75 -27.94
CA PRO A 952 17.41 21.65 -27.01
C PRO A 952 15.89 21.58 -27.13
N LEU A 953 15.20 21.83 -26.02
CA LEU A 953 13.77 22.11 -26.03
C LEU A 953 13.48 23.47 -26.71
N PRO A 954 12.28 23.65 -27.27
CA PRO A 954 11.79 24.96 -27.71
C PRO A 954 11.96 26.06 -26.64
N ASN A 955 12.42 27.24 -27.06
CA ASN A 955 12.78 28.34 -26.14
C ASN A 955 11.60 28.86 -25.30
N ASP A 956 10.37 28.76 -25.80
CA ASP A 956 9.13 29.14 -25.11
C ASP A 956 8.80 28.22 -23.91
N LEU A 957 9.32 27.00 -23.93
CA LEU A 957 9.19 26.05 -22.82
C LEU A 957 10.27 26.23 -21.75
N ILE A 958 11.30 27.03 -22.01
CA ILE A 958 12.43 27.23 -21.11
C ILE A 958 12.25 28.55 -20.35
N GLY A 959 12.31 28.48 -19.02
CA GLY A 959 12.22 29.69 -18.19
C GLY A 959 12.12 29.42 -16.70
N ARG A 960 11.63 30.40 -15.96
CA ARG A 960 11.49 30.36 -14.49
C ARG A 960 10.04 30.22 -14.03
N GLU A 961 9.08 30.24 -14.96
CA GLU A 961 7.68 30.12 -14.62
C GLU A 961 7.33 28.69 -14.21
N LEU A 962 6.23 28.55 -13.47
CA LEU A 962 5.71 27.27 -13.01
C LEU A 962 5.44 26.34 -14.19
N GLY A 963 5.99 25.11 -14.14
CA GLY A 963 5.82 24.12 -15.21
C GLY A 963 6.73 24.30 -16.43
N GLN A 964 7.51 25.39 -16.52
CA GLN A 964 8.57 25.51 -17.53
C GLN A 964 9.80 24.69 -17.16
N TRP A 965 10.64 24.43 -18.16
CA TRP A 965 11.91 23.73 -18.02
C TRP A 965 13.05 24.69 -17.69
N LYS A 966 13.92 24.27 -16.78
CA LYS A 966 15.18 24.93 -16.47
C LYS A 966 16.31 24.07 -17.04
N LEU A 967 17.13 24.62 -17.93
CA LEU A 967 18.38 23.99 -18.34
C LEU A 967 19.37 24.06 -17.18
N GLU A 968 19.70 22.91 -16.58
CA GLU A 968 20.62 22.84 -15.44
C GLU A 968 22.06 22.60 -15.88
N HIS A 969 22.25 21.71 -16.85
CA HIS A 969 23.57 21.27 -17.29
C HIS A 969 23.60 21.01 -18.80
N THR A 970 24.76 21.23 -19.39
CA THR A 970 25.10 20.78 -20.75
C THR A 970 26.37 19.95 -20.66
N PHE A 971 26.46 18.84 -21.39
CA PHE A 971 27.62 17.96 -21.33
C PHE A 971 28.03 17.44 -22.70
N ASN A 972 29.30 17.08 -22.83
CA ASN A 972 29.88 16.45 -24.04
C ASN A 972 30.31 14.98 -23.81
N ASN A 973 30.27 14.48 -22.58
CA ASN A 973 30.55 13.08 -22.28
C ASN A 973 29.70 12.64 -21.09
N GLY A 974 28.86 11.63 -21.29
CA GLY A 974 28.01 11.06 -20.24
C GLY A 974 27.88 9.54 -20.35
N ILE A 975 27.71 8.87 -19.22
CA ILE A 975 27.58 7.42 -19.10
C ILE A 975 26.28 7.10 -18.36
N PHE A 976 25.37 6.40 -19.02
CA PHE A 976 24.00 6.13 -18.54
C PHE A 976 23.76 4.62 -18.33
N VAL A 977 24.01 4.15 -17.10
CA VAL A 977 23.96 2.72 -16.77
C VAL A 977 22.52 2.24 -16.59
N ARG A 978 21.75 2.86 -15.70
CA ARG A 978 20.34 2.51 -15.41
C ARG A 978 19.66 3.69 -14.70
N PRO A 979 18.33 3.67 -14.49
CA PRO A 979 17.65 4.75 -13.79
C PRO A 979 18.32 5.07 -12.45
N LYS A 980 18.60 6.37 -12.22
CA LYS A 980 19.30 6.89 -11.02
C LYS A 980 20.74 6.39 -10.84
N LEU A 981 21.39 5.90 -11.89
CA LEU A 981 22.80 5.52 -11.94
C LEU A 981 23.45 6.00 -13.25
N TYR A 982 24.01 7.21 -13.23
CA TYR A 982 24.67 7.83 -14.38
C TYR A 982 25.64 8.94 -13.95
N CYS A 983 26.55 9.32 -14.85
CA CYS A 983 27.43 10.47 -14.67
C CYS A 983 27.66 11.22 -15.99
N TYR A 984 28.04 12.49 -15.90
CA TYR A 984 28.50 13.29 -17.03
C TYR A 984 29.33 14.48 -16.56
N GLU A 985 30.15 15.03 -17.44
CA GLU A 985 30.96 16.22 -17.19
C GLU A 985 30.26 17.48 -17.70
N ASP A 986 29.95 18.41 -16.79
CA ASP A 986 29.33 19.67 -17.17
C ASP A 986 30.30 20.53 -18.00
N SER A 987 29.86 20.96 -19.18
CA SER A 987 30.71 21.71 -20.13
C SER A 987 30.99 23.16 -19.71
N ASN A 988 30.26 23.69 -18.74
CA ASN A 988 30.47 25.06 -18.23
C ASN A 988 31.39 25.05 -17.00
N THR A 989 31.23 24.07 -16.10
CA THR A 989 31.99 24.02 -14.84
C THR A 989 33.14 23.01 -14.85
N ASN A 990 33.19 22.10 -15.83
CA ASN A 990 34.06 20.91 -15.86
C ASN A 990 33.90 20.01 -14.61
N GLU A 991 32.76 20.12 -13.91
CA GLU A 991 32.46 19.27 -12.76
C GLU A 991 31.84 17.94 -13.21
N LEU A 992 32.30 16.84 -12.61
CA LEU A 992 31.71 15.52 -12.82
C LEU A 992 30.42 15.36 -12.00
N ILE A 993 29.28 15.56 -12.66
CA ILE A 993 27.95 15.34 -12.10
C ILE A 993 27.68 13.84 -12.02
N ARG A 994 27.31 13.37 -10.82
CA ARG A 994 27.16 11.94 -10.50
C ARG A 994 25.85 11.65 -9.82
N LYS A 995 25.17 10.59 -10.24
CA LYS A 995 23.98 10.03 -9.59
C LYS A 995 24.18 8.55 -9.37
N ALA A 996 24.06 8.10 -8.13
CA ALA A 996 24.10 6.69 -7.77
C ALA A 996 23.17 6.43 -6.58
N ALA A 997 21.94 5.97 -6.85
CA ALA A 997 21.00 5.63 -5.80
C ALA A 997 21.52 4.45 -4.95
N GLY A 998 21.51 4.62 -3.61
CA GLY A 998 21.84 3.57 -2.65
C GLY A 998 23.31 3.53 -2.18
N VAL A 999 24.19 4.36 -2.77
CA VAL A 999 25.60 4.52 -2.39
C VAL A 999 26.02 5.99 -2.44
N ASN A 1000 27.18 6.34 -1.88
CA ASN A 1000 27.71 7.69 -2.00
C ASN A 1000 28.32 7.90 -3.39
N ALA A 1001 27.59 8.63 -4.26
CA ALA A 1001 28.02 8.91 -5.63
C ALA A 1001 29.36 9.64 -5.73
N ALA A 1002 29.78 10.39 -4.70
CA ALA A 1002 31.06 11.09 -4.68
C ALA A 1002 32.27 10.15 -4.66
N LYS A 1003 32.09 8.90 -4.20
CA LYS A 1003 33.12 7.85 -4.19
C LYS A 1003 33.28 7.14 -5.53
N LEU A 1004 32.45 7.43 -6.52
CA LEU A 1004 32.49 6.80 -7.84
C LEU A 1004 33.19 7.72 -8.84
N THR A 1005 34.06 7.13 -9.65
CA THR A 1005 34.74 7.73 -10.79
C THR A 1005 33.95 7.48 -12.07
N SER A 1006 34.25 8.21 -13.15
CA SER A 1006 33.65 7.95 -14.48
C SER A 1006 33.95 6.52 -14.96
N GLU A 1007 35.15 6.01 -14.69
CA GLU A 1007 35.56 4.64 -15.03
C GLU A 1007 34.68 3.58 -14.33
N ASP A 1008 34.24 3.83 -13.10
CA ASP A 1008 33.33 2.92 -12.40
C ASP A 1008 31.98 2.79 -13.14
N TYR A 1009 31.44 3.90 -13.67
CA TYR A 1009 30.23 3.84 -14.49
C TYR A 1009 30.48 3.12 -15.82
N ALA A 1010 31.66 3.31 -16.43
CA ALA A 1010 32.04 2.61 -17.65
C ALA A 1010 32.12 1.10 -17.44
N LYS A 1011 32.74 0.64 -16.35
CA LYS A 1011 32.77 -0.78 -15.93
C LYS A 1011 31.37 -1.35 -15.77
N LEU A 1012 30.49 -0.64 -15.08
CA LEU A 1012 29.10 -1.06 -14.90
C LEU A 1012 28.36 -1.23 -16.23
N CYS A 1013 28.58 -0.34 -17.20
CA CYS A 1013 28.04 -0.48 -18.56
C CYS A 1013 28.60 -1.69 -19.32
N LYS A 1014 29.83 -2.13 -19.03
CA LYS A 1014 30.47 -3.30 -19.62
C LYS A 1014 30.10 -4.63 -18.93
N GLY A 1015 29.22 -4.58 -17.93
CA GLY A 1015 28.80 -5.75 -17.14
C GLY A 1015 29.72 -6.09 -15.97
N GLU A 1016 30.75 -5.28 -15.73
CA GLU A 1016 31.63 -5.46 -14.58
C GLU A 1016 30.98 -4.89 -13.30
N ASN A 1017 31.13 -5.62 -12.20
CA ASN A 1017 30.65 -5.17 -10.90
C ASN A 1017 31.61 -4.12 -10.31
N VAL A 1018 31.05 -3.12 -9.63
CA VAL A 1018 31.83 -2.15 -8.86
C VAL A 1018 31.56 -2.35 -7.38
N HIS A 1019 32.65 -2.55 -6.63
CA HIS A 1019 32.60 -2.68 -5.18
C HIS A 1019 32.85 -1.32 -4.52
N THR A 1020 32.00 -0.97 -3.57
CA THR A 1020 32.13 0.25 -2.78
C THR A 1020 31.71 -0.01 -1.34
N GLN A 1021 32.00 0.92 -0.44
CA GLN A 1021 31.64 0.83 0.97
C GLN A 1021 30.74 1.98 1.37
N LYS A 1022 29.69 1.65 2.10
CA LYS A 1022 28.82 2.63 2.76
C LYS A 1022 28.80 2.40 4.26
N GLU A 1023 28.73 3.50 4.99
CA GLU A 1023 28.51 3.49 6.42
C GLU A 1023 27.01 3.43 6.67
N ILE A 1024 26.59 2.54 7.57
CA ILE A 1024 25.19 2.36 7.93
C ILE A 1024 25.05 2.50 9.44
N PHE A 1025 24.13 3.37 9.85
CA PHE A 1025 23.60 3.41 11.21
C PHE A 1025 22.57 2.29 11.35
N LYS A 1026 22.91 1.26 12.14
CA LYS A 1026 22.04 0.13 12.40
C LYS A 1026 21.49 0.25 13.82
N VAL A 1027 20.18 0.39 13.94
CA VAL A 1027 19.50 0.34 15.24
C VAL A 1027 19.19 -1.12 15.56
N ASP A 1028 19.76 -1.63 16.65
CA ASP A 1028 19.36 -2.90 17.25
C ASP A 1028 18.23 -2.65 18.25
N TRP A 1029 17.00 -2.82 17.79
CA TRP A 1029 15.80 -2.62 18.61
C TRP A 1029 15.62 -3.62 19.74
N ASN A 1030 16.29 -4.79 19.69
CA ASN A 1030 16.24 -5.77 20.78
C ASN A 1030 17.20 -5.39 21.92
N LYS A 1031 18.23 -4.60 21.62
CA LYS A 1031 19.19 -4.10 22.63
C LYS A 1031 19.02 -2.62 22.95
N LEU A 1032 18.23 -1.90 22.14
CA LEU A 1032 18.10 -0.45 22.12
C LEU A 1032 19.47 0.25 22.02
N LYS A 1033 20.25 -0.19 21.03
CA LYS A 1033 21.57 0.36 20.75
C LYS A 1033 21.72 0.75 19.29
N ILE A 1034 22.64 1.67 19.05
CA ILE A 1034 23.05 2.07 17.71
C ILE A 1034 24.44 1.50 17.45
N GLU A 1035 24.58 0.85 16.31
CA GLU A 1035 25.84 0.33 15.79
C GLU A 1035 26.14 1.03 14.46
N VAL A 1036 27.36 1.57 14.30
CA VAL A 1036 27.83 2.11 13.03
C VAL A 1036 28.80 1.12 12.42
N VAL A 1037 28.42 0.61 11.25
CA VAL A 1037 29.18 -0.42 10.53
C VAL A 1037 29.48 0.01 9.10
N LYS A 1038 30.62 -0.44 8.57
CA LYS A 1038 30.91 -0.39 7.14
C LYS A 1038 30.32 -1.63 6.48
N VAL A 1039 29.52 -1.41 5.44
CA VAL A 1039 28.92 -2.48 4.65
C VAL A 1039 29.44 -2.42 3.23
N ASP A 1040 30.10 -3.50 2.82
CA ASP A 1040 30.49 -3.73 1.43
C ASP A 1040 29.23 -3.80 0.57
N THR A 1041 29.18 -2.95 -0.44
CA THR A 1041 28.06 -2.83 -1.37
C THR A 1041 28.58 -3.09 -2.77
N THR A 1042 27.94 -4.03 -3.47
CA THR A 1042 28.26 -4.33 -4.86
C THR A 1042 27.22 -3.70 -5.77
N LEU A 1043 27.65 -2.76 -6.61
CA LEU A 1043 26.87 -2.29 -7.75
C LEU A 1043 27.03 -3.31 -8.88
N LYS A 1044 25.92 -3.96 -9.23
CA LYS A 1044 25.92 -4.92 -10.34
C LYS A 1044 26.00 -4.21 -11.68
N GLY A 1045 26.91 -4.64 -12.54
CA GLY A 1045 26.96 -4.24 -13.95
C GLY A 1045 25.70 -4.70 -14.69
N ILE A 1046 25.40 -4.05 -15.82
CA ILE A 1046 24.30 -4.43 -16.70
C ILE A 1046 24.77 -5.49 -17.70
N ASN A 1047 23.90 -6.42 -18.10
CA ASN A 1047 24.24 -7.39 -19.14
C ASN A 1047 24.57 -6.63 -20.45
N PRO A 1048 25.74 -6.85 -21.07
CA PRO A 1048 26.15 -6.09 -22.26
C PRO A 1048 25.36 -6.43 -23.55
N GLU A 1049 24.45 -7.41 -23.52
CA GLU A 1049 23.53 -7.74 -24.63
C GLU A 1049 22.45 -6.68 -24.88
#